data_AF-A0AAJ8MJN8-F1
#
_entry.id   AF-A0AAJ8MJN8-F1
#
_cell.length_a   1.000
_cell.length_b   1.000
_cell.length_c   1.000
_cell.angle_alpha   90.00
_cell.angle_beta   90.00
_cell.angle_gamma   90.00
#
_symmetry.space_group_name_H-M   'P 1'
#
loop_
_entity.id
_entity.type
_entity.pdbx_description
1 polymer ?
#
loop_
_entity_poly.entity_id
_entity_poly.type
_entity_poly.pdbx_seq_one_letter_code
_entity_poly.pdbx_strand_id
1 'polypeptide(L)'
;MWSSTLPLLALLGGALALPNPKISSIRRPGWRPNARRDLPTDSTDTSSSSPSTTAPKHNIWNSLSNDEAADVIGFLHSQDDLNLTAVDDAGAWDNTILVVDILPPNKTDALGYLDGDGEKPDRWAVASLLFGATEEPYAQDWVVGPIPITNDSMYYPYTFGTHSPDAKIRVYDIDGHYGLFTDTALEMKDIINDLLNATIESEEDLENTFDIWGIDPLWHETDENGNDRVIDWVGFWRIPPTLEMNHGSINFDGETLLPQGLYMQFDITGRDKSKWSLMGILYGDEYYKSVDEFRSAWQSSGFEKYTPNMPGSWIETDRTGKKLCLEDEAPPMSVQPGGQRFKIDEDNKYVEWMDFTFYLTFTRDTGMRLYDIRYKGQRIIYELGLQEAIAHYAGNDPVQSGTSYMDTFYGFGPYAFSQVPGYDMPLYAHCVNTSFHASEVSKSHRCGISIFEADLNHPIQRHSTSSYVSVTKGIALTVRSISTVGNYDYNFDYNFYMDGTIETVVRASGYIQSAYYAKNDEYGYHIHDGLSGSMHDHALNYKVDFDILGTNNTLVKHVIEPIEKSYKWKNGTRNTMHMVRKEVESEDDGKMNWSANAQEQVIIVNKDAPNKFGEPRGYKIMPSRGGAGMHLTITNSSNLLNAAGFATHAYYVTKQKDSELRASNAWNDYDTANPLVNFDKFFDGEKLVQEDLVMWFNLGMHHVPHTGDLPNTVFTTAQGGMILAPHNYLLNDPSRQSSQQIRIDYEGGDVSDVYTFGSQQATGQIDLTQVSWDPTTYGGDVAVRKFPYDPQNPFDDTESVV
;
A
#
# COMPACT_ATOMS: atom_id res chain seq x y z
N MET A 1 -15.29 -15.65 63.99
CA MET A 1 -16.16 -16.69 63.42
C MET A 1 -16.38 -16.36 61.96
N TRP A 2 -15.87 -17.24 61.09
CA TRP A 2 -16.31 -17.50 59.70
C TRP A 2 -16.49 -16.30 58.76
N SER A 3 -15.53 -16.07 57.87
CA SER A 3 -15.83 -15.64 56.50
C SER A 3 -15.17 -16.59 55.51
N SER A 4 -15.96 -16.95 54.53
CA SER A 4 -15.78 -18.02 53.55
C SER A 4 -14.95 -17.57 52.35
N THR A 5 -14.15 -18.51 51.89
CA THR A 5 -13.37 -18.60 50.66
C THR A 5 -14.20 -18.43 49.37
N LEU A 6 -13.68 -17.64 48.42
CA LEU A 6 -13.85 -17.83 46.98
C LEU A 6 -12.47 -17.64 46.32
N PRO A 7 -12.05 -18.50 45.38
CA PRO A 7 -10.72 -18.44 44.79
C PRO A 7 -10.65 -17.34 43.71
N LEU A 8 -9.55 -16.59 43.71
CA LEU A 8 -9.12 -15.77 42.59
C LEU A 8 -8.89 -16.71 41.37
N LEU A 9 -9.69 -16.55 40.33
CA LEU A 9 -9.28 -16.98 39.00
C LEU A 9 -8.19 -16.01 38.55
N ALA A 10 -6.96 -16.48 38.47
CA ALA A 10 -5.93 -15.83 37.68
C ALA A 10 -6.34 -15.93 36.21
N LEU A 11 -6.73 -14.81 35.61
CA LEU A 11 -6.79 -14.67 34.16
C LEU A 11 -5.34 -14.69 33.69
N LEU A 12 -4.94 -15.81 33.07
CA LEU A 12 -3.73 -15.93 32.29
C LEU A 12 -3.78 -14.84 31.21
N GLY A 13 -2.92 -13.83 31.32
CA GLY A 13 -2.62 -12.94 30.21
C GLY A 13 -1.95 -13.80 29.13
N GLY A 14 -2.61 -13.96 28.00
CA GLY A 14 -1.96 -14.52 26.82
C GLY A 14 -0.95 -13.50 26.32
N ALA A 15 0.32 -13.88 26.28
CA ALA A 15 1.30 -13.21 25.44
C ALA A 15 0.78 -13.30 24.00
N LEU A 16 0.38 -12.15 23.46
CA LEU A 16 0.15 -11.99 22.02
C LEU A 16 1.55 -11.90 21.40
N ALA A 17 2.10 -13.05 21.02
CA ALA A 17 3.19 -13.09 20.05
C ALA A 17 2.58 -12.60 18.73
N LEU A 18 3.03 -11.46 18.20
CA LEU A 18 2.74 -11.08 16.84
C LEU A 18 3.33 -12.19 15.93
N PRO A 19 2.55 -12.84 15.08
CA PRO A 19 3.04 -13.89 14.21
C PRO A 19 3.97 -13.29 13.17
N ASN A 20 5.08 -13.98 12.87
CA ASN A 20 5.91 -13.71 11.71
C ASN A 20 5.00 -13.45 10.49
N PRO A 21 5.04 -12.24 9.88
CA PRO A 21 4.03 -11.84 8.91
C PRO A 21 4.14 -12.66 7.60
N LYS A 22 5.20 -13.47 7.46
CA LYS A 22 5.36 -14.51 6.41
C LYS A 22 4.52 -15.77 6.59
N ILE A 23 4.07 -16.09 7.81
CA ILE A 23 3.45 -17.38 8.18
C ILE A 23 2.19 -17.19 9.03
N SER A 24 1.39 -16.14 8.79
CA SER A 24 0.05 -16.04 9.40
C SER A 24 -0.95 -17.08 8.85
N SER A 25 -0.52 -17.96 7.93
CA SER A 25 -1.33 -19.04 7.38
C SER A 25 -1.41 -20.30 8.26
N ILE A 26 -0.58 -20.46 9.29
CA ILE A 26 -0.68 -21.60 10.22
C ILE A 26 -1.28 -21.12 11.55
N ARG A 27 -2.62 -21.08 11.62
CA ARG A 27 -3.33 -20.93 12.89
C ARG A 27 -2.99 -22.12 13.80
N ARG A 28 -2.81 -21.87 15.11
CA ARG A 28 -2.59 -22.96 16.08
C ARG A 28 -3.71 -24.01 15.96
N PRO A 29 -3.40 -25.31 15.79
CA PRO A 29 -4.42 -26.35 15.66
C PRO A 29 -5.43 -26.31 16.80
N GLY A 30 -6.72 -26.18 16.45
CA GLY A 30 -7.82 -26.20 17.42
C GLY A 30 -8.26 -24.85 18.00
N TRP A 31 -7.77 -23.72 17.49
CA TRP A 31 -8.32 -22.41 17.83
C TRP A 31 -9.72 -22.23 17.26
N ARG A 32 -10.67 -21.82 18.11
CA ARG A 32 -12.04 -21.45 17.73
C ARG A 32 -12.35 -20.09 18.36
N PRO A 33 -12.82 -19.09 17.59
CA PRO A 33 -13.29 -17.84 18.16
C PRO A 33 -14.39 -18.12 19.20
N ASN A 34 -14.21 -17.62 20.42
CA ASN A 34 -15.14 -17.87 21.53
C ASN A 34 -16.38 -16.94 21.51
N ALA A 35 -16.42 -15.93 20.63
CA ALA A 35 -17.46 -14.91 20.63
C ALA A 35 -18.15 -14.82 19.25
N ARG A 36 -19.40 -15.30 19.19
CA ARG A 36 -20.35 -14.99 18.11
C ARG A 36 -20.70 -13.51 18.19
N ARG A 37 -20.64 -12.79 17.07
CA ARG A 37 -21.15 -11.41 17.00
C ARG A 37 -22.60 -11.41 16.54
N ASP A 38 -23.47 -10.80 17.33
CA ASP A 38 -24.75 -10.33 16.83
C ASP A 38 -24.47 -9.14 15.90
N LEU A 39 -24.77 -9.27 14.61
CA LEU A 39 -24.60 -8.20 13.63
C LEU A 39 -25.35 -6.94 14.12
N PRO A 40 -24.65 -5.85 14.51
CA PRO A 40 -25.33 -4.60 14.79
C PRO A 40 -25.93 -4.11 13.46
N THR A 41 -27.21 -3.77 13.47
CA THR A 41 -27.85 -3.03 12.38
C THR A 41 -27.11 -1.71 12.17
N ASP A 42 -26.61 -1.48 10.95
CA ASP A 42 -26.13 -0.22 10.35
C ASP A 42 -26.11 0.99 11.29
N SER A 43 -25.11 1.09 12.17
CA SER A 43 -24.95 2.27 13.03
C SER A 43 -23.69 3.08 12.75
N THR A 44 -22.96 2.80 11.66
CA THR A 44 -22.05 3.78 11.04
C THR A 44 -22.82 4.70 10.10
N ASP A 45 -24.04 5.09 10.51
CA ASP A 45 -24.96 5.88 9.72
C ASP A 45 -24.53 7.36 9.73
N THR A 46 -23.34 7.64 9.19
CA THR A 46 -23.08 8.93 8.55
C THR A 46 -23.86 8.92 7.23
N SER A 47 -25.19 8.94 7.31
CA SER A 47 -26.11 8.94 6.17
C SER A 47 -26.01 10.24 5.38
N SER A 48 -24.89 10.44 4.69
CA SER A 48 -24.95 11.18 3.45
C SER A 48 -25.54 10.23 2.41
N SER A 49 -26.85 10.34 2.18
CA SER A 49 -27.50 9.62 1.09
C SER A 49 -27.03 10.23 -0.22
N SER A 50 -25.84 9.81 -0.68
CA SER A 50 -25.35 10.12 -2.02
C SER A 50 -26.48 9.83 -3.01
N PRO A 51 -26.83 10.76 -3.91
CA PRO A 51 -27.80 10.46 -4.94
C PRO A 51 -27.41 9.18 -5.67
N SER A 52 -28.37 8.29 -5.94
CA SER A 52 -28.06 7.06 -6.66
C SER A 52 -27.85 7.34 -8.16
N THR A 53 -27.07 6.47 -8.79
CA THR A 53 -27.03 6.33 -10.25
C THR A 53 -27.14 4.86 -10.64
N THR A 54 -27.07 4.57 -11.93
CA THR A 54 -27.01 3.21 -12.47
C THR A 54 -25.83 3.15 -13.42
N ALA A 55 -24.90 2.25 -13.15
CA ALA A 55 -23.76 2.02 -14.01
C ALA A 55 -24.24 1.62 -15.43
N PRO A 56 -23.61 2.13 -16.51
CA PRO A 56 -24.02 1.80 -17.86
C PRO A 56 -23.80 0.33 -18.23
N LYS A 57 -22.87 -0.34 -17.54
CA LYS A 57 -22.49 -1.73 -17.70
C LYS A 57 -22.22 -2.33 -16.31
N HIS A 58 -22.23 -3.65 -16.21
CA HIS A 58 -21.85 -4.31 -14.96
C HIS A 58 -20.37 -4.11 -14.69
N ASN A 59 -20.01 -4.00 -13.41
CA ASN A 59 -18.61 -3.97 -13.00
C ASN A 59 -17.97 -5.37 -13.14
N ILE A 60 -17.29 -5.58 -14.27
CA ILE A 60 -16.61 -6.84 -14.60
C ILE A 60 -15.32 -7.05 -13.81
N TRP A 61 -14.83 -6.03 -13.11
CA TRP A 61 -13.66 -6.07 -12.24
C TRP A 61 -14.00 -6.14 -10.76
N ASN A 62 -15.29 -6.19 -10.41
CA ASN A 62 -15.73 -6.21 -9.02
C ASN A 62 -15.12 -7.42 -8.29
N SER A 63 -14.71 -7.20 -7.03
CA SER A 63 -14.15 -8.23 -6.17
C SER A 63 -15.09 -9.42 -6.06
N LEU A 64 -14.54 -10.57 -5.67
CA LEU A 64 -15.38 -11.75 -5.42
C LEU A 64 -16.34 -11.44 -4.27
N SER A 65 -17.58 -11.85 -4.44
CA SER A 65 -18.52 -11.85 -3.31
C SER A 65 -18.13 -12.93 -2.30
N ASN A 66 -18.68 -12.81 -1.09
CA ASN A 66 -18.55 -13.82 -0.06
C ASN A 66 -19.00 -15.23 -0.50
N ASP A 67 -20.01 -15.31 -1.35
CA ASP A 67 -20.50 -16.59 -1.89
C ASP A 67 -19.60 -17.10 -3.02
N GLU A 68 -19.20 -16.23 -3.95
CA GLU A 68 -18.27 -16.60 -5.04
C GLU A 68 -16.93 -17.14 -4.48
N ALA A 69 -16.37 -16.48 -3.46
CA ALA A 69 -15.15 -16.94 -2.81
C ALA A 69 -15.34 -18.30 -2.12
N ALA A 70 -16.48 -18.51 -1.44
CA ALA A 70 -16.79 -19.80 -0.81
C ALA A 70 -16.91 -20.93 -1.85
N ASP A 71 -17.56 -20.66 -2.99
CA ASP A 71 -17.73 -21.63 -4.07
C ASP A 71 -16.39 -22.00 -4.70
N VAL A 72 -15.52 -21.02 -4.97
CA VAL A 72 -14.16 -21.27 -5.50
C VAL A 72 -13.32 -22.09 -4.51
N ILE A 73 -13.32 -21.73 -3.23
CA ILE A 73 -12.59 -22.44 -2.18
C ILE A 73 -13.12 -23.88 -2.04
N GLY A 74 -14.45 -24.06 -2.00
CA GLY A 74 -15.08 -25.38 -1.93
C GLY A 74 -14.78 -26.24 -3.16
N PHE A 75 -14.73 -25.63 -4.35
CA PHE A 75 -14.35 -26.31 -5.58
C PHE A 75 -12.91 -26.81 -5.54
N LEU A 76 -11.96 -26.00 -5.08
CA LEU A 76 -10.55 -26.40 -4.95
C LEU A 76 -10.37 -27.54 -3.95
N HIS A 77 -11.03 -27.49 -2.79
CA HIS A 77 -11.02 -28.59 -1.80
C HIS A 77 -11.62 -29.89 -2.34
N SER A 78 -12.46 -29.83 -3.37
CA SER A 78 -13.03 -31.03 -4.00
C SER A 78 -12.11 -31.69 -5.04
N GLN A 79 -10.95 -31.10 -5.34
CA GLN A 79 -9.98 -31.64 -6.29
C GLN A 79 -8.97 -32.55 -5.56
N ASP A 80 -9.11 -33.86 -5.74
CA ASP A 80 -8.29 -34.88 -5.06
C ASP A 80 -6.78 -34.73 -5.33
N ASP A 81 -6.39 -34.21 -6.49
CA ASP A 81 -5.00 -34.02 -6.91
C ASP A 81 -4.30 -32.83 -6.22
N LEU A 82 -5.05 -31.86 -5.71
CA LEU A 82 -4.50 -30.74 -4.94
C LEU A 82 -4.15 -31.16 -3.49
N ASN A 83 -4.82 -32.19 -2.96
CA ASN A 83 -4.61 -32.72 -1.61
C ASN A 83 -4.57 -31.60 -0.54
N LEU A 84 -5.59 -30.75 -0.57
CA LEU A 84 -5.70 -29.60 0.34
C LEU A 84 -6.14 -30.03 1.74
N THR A 85 -5.53 -29.42 2.74
CA THR A 85 -5.96 -29.47 4.14
C THR A 85 -6.60 -28.13 4.47
N ALA A 86 -7.73 -28.14 5.18
CA ALA A 86 -8.35 -26.90 5.66
C ALA A 86 -7.35 -26.12 6.52
N VAL A 87 -7.30 -24.80 6.37
CA VAL A 87 -6.24 -23.97 6.96
C VAL A 87 -6.20 -24.09 8.49
N ASP A 88 -7.35 -24.20 9.15
CA ASP A 88 -7.43 -24.37 10.62
C ASP A 88 -6.87 -25.72 11.13
N ASP A 89 -6.76 -26.72 10.26
CA ASP A 89 -6.28 -28.07 10.56
C ASP A 89 -4.87 -28.34 10.00
N ALA A 90 -4.33 -27.43 9.19
CA ALA A 90 -3.07 -27.59 8.47
C ALA A 90 -1.84 -27.25 9.34
N GLY A 91 -0.74 -27.97 9.13
CA GLY A 91 0.60 -27.60 9.56
C GLY A 91 1.52 -27.31 8.38
N ALA A 92 2.82 -27.19 8.64
CA ALA A 92 3.82 -26.86 7.61
C ALA A 92 3.98 -27.94 6.52
N TRP A 93 3.45 -29.16 6.72
CA TRP A 93 3.56 -30.29 5.79
C TRP A 93 2.27 -30.56 5.02
N ASP A 94 1.35 -29.61 5.03
CA ASP A 94 0.08 -29.68 4.32
C ASP A 94 0.05 -28.75 3.11
N ASN A 95 -0.90 -28.97 2.21
CA ASN A 95 -1.19 -28.02 1.13
C ASN A 95 -2.39 -27.16 1.53
N THR A 96 -2.30 -25.84 1.37
CA THR A 96 -3.34 -24.90 1.83
C THR A 96 -3.65 -23.84 0.78
N ILE A 97 -4.83 -23.22 0.91
CA ILE A 97 -5.22 -22.06 0.10
C ILE A 97 -4.75 -20.80 0.82
N LEU A 98 -3.87 -20.01 0.19
CA LEU A 98 -3.37 -18.75 0.73
C LEU A 98 -4.37 -17.62 0.47
N VAL A 99 -4.70 -17.39 -0.79
CA VAL A 99 -5.50 -16.24 -1.24
C VAL A 99 -6.41 -16.66 -2.38
N VAL A 100 -7.62 -16.11 -2.44
CA VAL A 100 -8.51 -16.20 -3.61
C VAL A 100 -8.99 -14.80 -3.96
N ASP A 101 -8.66 -14.33 -5.16
CA ASP A 101 -9.00 -13.00 -5.64
C ASP A 101 -9.62 -13.05 -7.04
N ILE A 102 -10.22 -11.94 -7.47
CA ILE A 102 -10.74 -11.82 -8.84
C ILE A 102 -9.58 -11.78 -9.84
N LEU A 103 -9.67 -12.58 -10.91
CA LEU A 103 -8.82 -12.43 -12.09
C LEU A 103 -9.54 -11.47 -13.06
N PRO A 104 -9.04 -10.23 -13.26
CA PRO A 104 -9.69 -9.30 -14.18
C PRO A 104 -9.71 -9.86 -15.60
N PRO A 105 -10.78 -9.60 -16.38
CA PRO A 105 -10.84 -10.04 -17.77
C PRO A 105 -9.78 -9.32 -18.60
N ASN A 106 -9.36 -9.96 -19.69
CA ASN A 106 -8.50 -9.36 -20.71
C ASN A 106 -9.08 -8.04 -21.21
N LYS A 107 -8.22 -7.04 -21.45
CA LYS A 107 -8.63 -5.69 -21.89
C LYS A 107 -9.44 -5.76 -23.19
N THR A 108 -9.06 -6.64 -24.11
CA THR A 108 -9.77 -6.82 -25.38
C THR A 108 -11.24 -7.20 -25.18
N ASP A 109 -11.52 -8.17 -24.31
CA ASP A 109 -12.89 -8.63 -24.03
C ASP A 109 -13.68 -7.60 -23.22
N ALA A 110 -13.02 -6.96 -22.25
CA ALA A 110 -13.58 -5.87 -21.47
C ALA A 110 -14.03 -4.70 -22.38
N LEU A 111 -13.17 -4.23 -23.28
CA LEU A 111 -13.50 -3.15 -24.22
C LEU A 111 -14.62 -3.55 -25.19
N GLY A 112 -14.61 -4.81 -25.67
CA GLY A 112 -15.69 -5.35 -26.49
C GLY A 112 -17.06 -5.27 -25.83
N TYR A 113 -17.11 -5.55 -24.52
CA TYR A 113 -18.32 -5.42 -23.70
C TYR A 113 -18.71 -3.98 -23.37
N LEU A 114 -17.73 -3.15 -22.99
CA LEU A 114 -17.98 -1.78 -22.52
C LEU A 114 -18.43 -0.85 -23.65
N ASP A 115 -17.74 -0.91 -24.78
CA ASP A 115 -17.90 0.05 -25.88
C ASP A 115 -18.67 -0.52 -27.08
N GLY A 116 -18.90 -1.84 -27.10
CA GLY A 116 -19.59 -2.54 -28.18
C GLY A 116 -20.80 -3.35 -27.71
N ASP A 117 -21.20 -4.27 -28.60
CA ASP A 117 -22.23 -5.28 -28.38
C ASP A 117 -21.64 -6.63 -27.92
N GLY A 118 -20.39 -6.63 -27.45
CA GLY A 118 -19.74 -7.83 -26.91
C GLY A 118 -20.49 -8.36 -25.69
N GLU A 119 -20.44 -9.68 -25.49
CA GLU A 119 -21.01 -10.31 -24.30
C GLU A 119 -20.21 -9.93 -23.05
N LYS A 120 -20.86 -9.95 -21.89
CA LYS A 120 -20.19 -9.73 -20.61
C LYS A 120 -19.15 -10.86 -20.43
N PRO A 121 -17.86 -10.55 -20.21
CA PRO A 121 -16.85 -11.58 -19.99
C PRO A 121 -17.21 -12.47 -18.81
N ASP A 122 -16.87 -13.75 -18.93
CA ASP A 122 -16.96 -14.69 -17.82
C ASP A 122 -16.08 -14.23 -16.65
N ARG A 123 -16.53 -14.49 -15.43
CA ARG A 123 -15.76 -14.18 -14.22
C ARG A 123 -14.83 -15.34 -13.89
N TRP A 124 -13.59 -15.02 -13.58
CA TRP A 124 -12.56 -15.98 -13.20
C TRP A 124 -11.88 -15.51 -11.91
N ALA A 125 -11.42 -16.44 -11.09
CA ALA A 125 -10.59 -16.16 -9.93
C ALA A 125 -9.14 -16.53 -10.19
N VAL A 126 -8.24 -15.87 -9.47
CA VAL A 126 -6.89 -16.35 -9.21
C VAL A 126 -6.81 -16.87 -7.78
N ALA A 127 -6.31 -18.09 -7.60
CA ALA A 127 -6.14 -18.72 -6.31
C ALA A 127 -4.66 -19.07 -6.10
N SER A 128 -4.06 -18.53 -5.05
CA SER A 128 -2.69 -18.83 -4.64
C SER A 128 -2.72 -20.00 -3.67
N LEU A 129 -2.05 -21.10 -4.01
CA LEU A 129 -1.96 -22.31 -3.17
C LEU A 129 -0.54 -22.49 -2.66
N LEU A 130 -0.41 -22.85 -1.38
CA LEU A 130 0.86 -23.26 -0.78
C LEU A 130 0.92 -24.79 -0.76
N PHE A 131 1.95 -25.36 -1.38
CA PHE A 131 2.20 -26.80 -1.37
C PHE A 131 3.31 -27.11 -0.36
N GLY A 132 2.93 -27.37 0.89
CA GLY A 132 3.85 -27.74 1.97
C GLY A 132 4.11 -29.24 2.08
N ALA A 133 3.32 -30.11 1.43
CA ALA A 133 3.49 -31.57 1.50
C ALA A 133 4.65 -32.11 0.63
N THR A 134 5.83 -31.49 0.72
CA THR A 134 7.02 -31.79 -0.10
C THR A 134 8.30 -31.33 0.63
N GLU A 135 9.45 -31.92 0.32
CA GLU A 135 10.76 -31.44 0.79
C GLU A 135 11.13 -30.08 0.17
N GLU A 136 10.57 -29.78 -1.00
CA GLU A 136 10.74 -28.51 -1.70
C GLU A 136 9.42 -27.70 -1.80
N PRO A 137 8.91 -27.12 -0.69
CA PRO A 137 7.70 -26.30 -0.65
C PRO A 137 7.64 -25.18 -1.69
N TYR A 138 6.46 -24.90 -2.21
CA TYR A 138 6.27 -23.83 -3.18
C TYR A 138 4.88 -23.22 -3.09
N ALA A 139 4.78 -21.94 -3.44
CA ALA A 139 3.52 -21.30 -3.76
C ALA A 139 3.27 -21.41 -5.28
N GLN A 140 2.00 -21.51 -5.67
CA GLN A 140 1.60 -21.55 -7.07
C GLN A 140 0.26 -20.84 -7.29
N ASP A 141 0.21 -19.97 -8.30
CA ASP A 141 -1.02 -19.28 -8.71
C ASP A 141 -1.81 -20.14 -9.71
N TRP A 142 -3.13 -20.22 -9.49
CA TRP A 142 -4.07 -20.99 -10.31
C TRP A 142 -5.21 -20.11 -10.80
N VAL A 143 -5.59 -20.28 -12.06
CA VAL A 143 -6.85 -19.73 -12.58
C VAL A 143 -7.98 -20.70 -12.24
N VAL A 144 -9.11 -20.18 -11.75
CA VAL A 144 -10.28 -20.99 -11.38
C VAL A 144 -11.56 -20.36 -11.93
N GLY A 145 -12.38 -21.14 -12.63
CA GLY A 145 -13.64 -20.65 -13.18
C GLY A 145 -14.13 -21.45 -14.40
N PRO A 146 -15.14 -20.95 -15.13
CA PRO A 146 -15.85 -19.70 -14.88
C PRO A 146 -16.66 -19.73 -13.57
N ILE A 147 -16.98 -18.55 -13.05
CA ILE A 147 -17.80 -18.29 -11.87
C ILE A 147 -19.18 -17.77 -12.33
N PRO A 148 -20.32 -18.26 -11.78
CA PRO A 148 -20.46 -19.19 -10.66
C PRO A 148 -19.94 -20.60 -10.98
N ILE A 149 -19.49 -21.32 -9.95
CA ILE A 149 -18.95 -22.67 -10.13
C ILE A 149 -20.02 -23.62 -10.66
N THR A 150 -19.68 -24.36 -11.70
CA THR A 150 -20.52 -25.39 -12.34
C THR A 150 -19.69 -26.63 -12.64
N ASN A 151 -20.31 -27.66 -13.24
CA ASN A 151 -19.59 -28.84 -13.72
C ASN A 151 -18.61 -28.54 -14.88
N ASP A 152 -18.77 -27.39 -15.55
CA ASP A 152 -17.89 -26.93 -16.62
C ASP A 152 -16.73 -26.07 -16.08
N SER A 153 -16.73 -25.73 -14.78
CA SER A 153 -15.65 -25.00 -14.14
C SER A 153 -14.40 -25.86 -14.04
N MET A 154 -13.26 -25.22 -14.23
CA MET A 154 -11.93 -25.81 -14.29
C MET A 154 -10.94 -24.98 -13.49
N TYR A 155 -9.78 -25.57 -13.23
CA TYR A 155 -8.63 -24.89 -12.67
C TYR A 155 -7.37 -25.30 -13.42
N TYR A 156 -6.41 -24.37 -13.56
CA TYR A 156 -5.12 -24.62 -14.20
C TYR A 156 -4.08 -23.59 -13.74
N PRO A 157 -2.77 -23.90 -13.79
CA PRO A 157 -1.73 -22.97 -13.38
C PRO A 157 -1.76 -21.65 -14.17
N TYR A 158 -1.59 -20.51 -13.48
CA TYR A 158 -1.64 -19.18 -14.09
C TYR A 158 -0.29 -18.78 -14.72
N THR A 159 0.14 -19.52 -15.73
CA THR A 159 1.41 -19.23 -16.43
C THR A 159 1.33 -18.00 -17.35
N PHE A 160 0.12 -17.56 -17.71
CA PHE A 160 -0.09 -16.47 -18.67
C PHE A 160 0.43 -15.12 -18.16
N GLY A 161 0.28 -14.84 -16.87
CA GLY A 161 0.69 -13.58 -16.24
C GLY A 161 1.99 -13.65 -15.44
N THR A 162 2.80 -14.70 -15.65
CA THR A 162 4.04 -14.92 -14.91
C THR A 162 5.19 -15.23 -15.86
N HIS A 163 6.42 -15.09 -15.36
CA HIS A 163 7.65 -15.48 -16.04
C HIS A 163 8.22 -16.80 -15.51
N SER A 164 7.49 -17.46 -14.62
CA SER A 164 7.77 -18.82 -14.14
C SER A 164 7.04 -19.82 -15.06
N PRO A 165 7.73 -20.82 -15.65
CA PRO A 165 7.15 -21.75 -16.62
C PRO A 165 5.92 -22.52 -16.14
N ASP A 166 5.79 -22.71 -14.83
CA ASP A 166 4.69 -23.44 -14.18
C ASP A 166 3.98 -22.60 -13.10
N ALA A 167 4.24 -21.29 -13.07
CA ALA A 167 3.71 -20.35 -12.07
C ALA A 167 4.06 -20.72 -10.62
N LYS A 168 5.15 -21.47 -10.41
CA LYS A 168 5.64 -21.83 -9.06
C LYS A 168 6.76 -20.91 -8.60
N ILE A 169 6.81 -20.71 -7.29
CA ILE A 169 7.91 -20.06 -6.58
C ILE A 169 8.22 -20.81 -5.29
N ARG A 170 9.51 -21.02 -5.01
CA ARG A 170 9.98 -21.81 -3.88
C ARG A 170 9.74 -21.05 -2.57
N VAL A 171 9.27 -21.73 -1.53
CA VAL A 171 9.07 -21.18 -0.17
C VAL A 171 10.07 -21.80 0.78
N TYR A 172 10.93 -20.98 1.40
CA TYR A 172 12.11 -21.48 2.12
C TYR A 172 11.93 -21.61 3.63
N ASP A 173 10.87 -21.05 4.21
CA ASP A 173 10.71 -20.85 5.66
C ASP A 173 9.40 -21.37 6.25
N ILE A 174 8.63 -22.17 5.50
CA ILE A 174 7.32 -22.69 5.90
C ILE A 174 7.29 -23.41 7.26
N ASP A 175 8.40 -24.02 7.70
CA ASP A 175 8.46 -24.81 8.93
C ASP A 175 8.53 -23.97 10.21
N GLY A 176 8.79 -22.67 10.10
CA GLY A 176 9.03 -21.77 11.22
C GLY A 176 10.32 -22.08 11.98
N HIS A 177 11.08 -21.03 12.30
CA HIS A 177 12.41 -21.12 12.91
C HIS A 177 12.52 -20.41 14.28
N TYR A 178 11.42 -19.85 14.81
CA TYR A 178 11.44 -19.07 16.06
C TYR A 178 12.03 -19.84 17.26
N GLY A 179 11.71 -21.14 17.39
CA GLY A 179 12.25 -21.98 18.47
C GLY A 179 13.79 -22.11 18.44
N LEU A 180 14.41 -22.05 17.26
CA LEU A 180 15.88 -22.03 17.14
C LEU A 180 16.47 -20.75 17.75
N PHE A 181 15.76 -19.63 17.59
CA PHE A 181 16.18 -18.33 18.09
C PHE A 181 16.07 -18.28 19.62
N THR A 182 14.94 -18.72 20.17
CA THR A 182 14.71 -18.74 21.62
C THR A 182 15.65 -19.71 22.33
N ASP A 183 15.86 -20.92 21.80
CA ASP A 183 16.83 -21.88 22.34
C ASP A 183 18.25 -21.27 22.39
N THR A 184 18.70 -20.67 21.28
CA THR A 184 20.02 -20.02 21.21
C THR A 184 20.13 -18.84 22.18
N ALA A 185 19.08 -18.02 22.29
CA ALA A 185 19.04 -16.91 23.24
C ALA A 185 19.16 -17.40 24.69
N LEU A 186 18.48 -18.49 25.05
CA LEU A 186 18.51 -19.06 26.40
C LEU A 186 19.90 -19.60 26.78
N GLU A 187 20.70 -20.10 25.82
CA GLU A 187 22.10 -20.50 26.05
C GLU A 187 23.01 -19.34 26.49
N MET A 188 22.61 -18.10 26.18
CA MET A 188 23.32 -16.87 26.53
C MET A 188 22.49 -15.90 27.38
N LYS A 189 21.48 -16.39 28.11
CA LYS A 189 20.56 -15.54 28.90
C LYS A 189 21.25 -14.64 29.91
N ASP A 190 22.39 -15.06 30.48
CA ASP A 190 23.16 -14.24 31.42
C ASP A 190 23.84 -13.05 30.74
N ILE A 191 24.30 -13.23 29.49
CA ILE A 191 24.81 -12.14 28.65
C ILE A 191 23.66 -11.21 28.27
N ILE A 192 22.52 -11.75 27.84
CA ILE A 192 21.32 -10.96 27.49
C ILE A 192 20.84 -10.11 28.67
N ASN A 193 20.75 -10.69 29.87
CA ASN A 193 20.34 -9.98 31.09
C ASN A 193 21.25 -8.79 31.40
N ASP A 194 22.57 -8.97 31.23
CA ASP A 194 23.57 -7.95 31.50
C ASP A 194 23.68 -6.87 30.41
N LEU A 195 23.61 -7.25 29.13
CA LEU A 195 23.73 -6.30 28.02
C LEU A 195 22.43 -5.54 27.77
N LEU A 196 21.29 -6.24 27.77
CA LEU A 196 20.01 -5.65 27.38
C LEU A 196 19.21 -5.14 28.56
N ASN A 197 19.73 -5.25 29.79
CA ASN A 197 19.06 -4.87 31.03
C ASN A 197 17.70 -5.59 31.18
N ALA A 198 17.76 -6.92 31.27
CA ALA A 198 16.59 -7.81 31.35
C ALA A 198 16.70 -8.79 32.54
N THR A 199 15.64 -9.56 32.77
CA THR A 199 15.62 -10.65 33.77
C THR A 199 14.94 -11.87 33.16
N ILE A 200 15.70 -12.60 32.37
CA ILE A 200 15.31 -13.83 31.69
C ILE A 200 15.79 -15.02 32.51
N GLU A 201 14.86 -15.81 33.04
CA GLU A 201 15.18 -17.08 33.70
C GLU A 201 14.59 -18.30 32.97
N SER A 202 13.51 -18.08 32.21
CA SER A 202 12.77 -19.05 31.41
C SER A 202 12.48 -18.54 30.00
N GLU A 203 11.99 -19.42 29.13
CA GLU A 203 11.49 -19.08 27.80
C GLU A 203 10.32 -18.09 27.86
N GLU A 204 9.40 -18.27 28.80
CA GLU A 204 8.28 -17.35 29.04
C GLU A 204 8.77 -15.95 29.42
N ASP A 205 9.83 -15.82 30.20
CA ASP A 205 10.41 -14.50 30.51
C ASP A 205 11.00 -13.85 29.25
N LEU A 206 11.62 -14.64 28.37
CA LEU A 206 12.20 -14.17 27.11
C LEU A 206 11.12 -13.64 26.18
N GLU A 207 10.11 -14.46 25.88
CA GLU A 207 9.00 -14.13 24.98
C GLU A 207 8.11 -12.99 25.50
N ASN A 208 8.08 -12.74 26.81
CA ASN A 208 7.38 -11.58 27.38
C ASN A 208 8.22 -10.29 27.40
N THR A 209 9.54 -10.39 27.18
CA THR A 209 10.46 -9.26 27.27
C THR A 209 10.94 -8.80 25.90
N PHE A 210 11.22 -9.75 25.01
CA PHE A 210 11.76 -9.49 23.68
C PHE A 210 11.04 -10.31 22.64
N ASP A 211 10.88 -9.71 21.47
CA ASP A 211 10.69 -10.46 20.24
C ASP A 211 12.01 -10.60 19.48
N ILE A 212 12.10 -11.62 18.63
CA ILE A 212 13.30 -11.95 17.86
C ILE A 212 12.91 -12.20 16.41
N TRP A 213 13.15 -11.18 15.58
CA TRP A 213 12.85 -11.19 14.14
C TRP A 213 13.88 -10.31 13.40
N GLY A 214 13.90 -10.40 12.07
CA GLY A 214 14.84 -9.59 11.30
C GLY A 214 14.54 -9.49 9.82
N ILE A 215 15.42 -10.03 8.97
CA ILE A 215 15.46 -9.68 7.56
C ILE A 215 14.24 -10.18 6.78
N ASP A 216 13.86 -9.36 5.81
CA ASP A 216 12.89 -9.70 4.78
C ASP A 216 13.31 -9.00 3.48
N PRO A 217 13.63 -9.71 2.37
CA PRO A 217 13.58 -11.16 2.17
C PRO A 217 14.70 -11.94 2.89
N LEU A 218 14.57 -13.26 2.95
CA LEU A 218 15.64 -14.16 3.40
C LEU A 218 16.81 -14.13 2.39
N TRP A 219 18.03 -14.32 2.89
CA TRP A 219 19.21 -14.29 2.05
C TRP A 219 19.51 -15.65 1.44
N HIS A 220 19.77 -15.66 0.14
CA HIS A 220 20.22 -16.85 -0.58
C HIS A 220 21.68 -16.70 -0.98
N GLU A 221 22.52 -17.58 -0.46
CA GLU A 221 23.96 -17.57 -0.69
C GLU A 221 24.45 -18.92 -1.21
N THR A 222 25.61 -18.93 -1.85
CA THR A 222 26.31 -20.17 -2.18
C THR A 222 27.49 -20.36 -1.23
N ASP A 223 27.62 -21.55 -0.63
CA ASP A 223 28.75 -21.90 0.23
C ASP A 223 30.06 -22.12 -0.56
N GLU A 224 31.17 -22.37 0.15
CA GLU A 224 32.49 -22.60 -0.45
C GLU A 224 32.57 -23.85 -1.35
N ASN A 225 31.60 -24.78 -1.23
CA ASN A 225 31.50 -26.01 -2.00
C ASN A 225 30.52 -25.91 -3.16
N GLY A 226 29.83 -24.77 -3.33
CA GLY A 226 28.84 -24.57 -4.37
C GLY A 226 27.42 -24.98 -3.99
N ASN A 227 27.12 -25.23 -2.70
CA ASN A 227 25.76 -25.55 -2.25
C ASN A 227 24.99 -24.28 -1.90
N ASP A 228 23.70 -24.26 -2.22
CA ASP A 228 22.81 -23.15 -1.85
C ASP A 228 22.51 -23.18 -0.35
N ARG A 229 22.49 -21.99 0.25
CA ARG A 229 22.12 -21.76 1.65
C ARG A 229 21.03 -20.71 1.76
N VAL A 230 20.12 -20.94 2.69
CA VAL A 230 19.11 -19.96 3.12
C VAL A 230 19.55 -19.42 4.48
N ILE A 231 19.86 -18.13 4.51
CA ILE A 231 20.41 -17.43 5.66
C ILE A 231 19.35 -16.49 6.21
N ASP A 232 19.20 -16.52 7.53
CA ASP A 232 18.36 -15.60 8.27
C ASP A 232 19.22 -14.79 9.26
N TRP A 233 18.93 -13.50 9.34
CA TRP A 233 19.53 -12.57 10.27
C TRP A 233 18.42 -11.97 11.12
N VAL A 234 18.54 -12.14 12.44
CA VAL A 234 17.55 -11.67 13.41
C VAL A 234 18.18 -10.78 14.46
N GLY A 235 17.38 -9.85 14.99
CA GLY A 235 17.74 -8.95 16.08
C GLY A 235 16.76 -9.08 17.24
N PHE A 236 17.20 -8.65 18.43
CA PHE A 236 16.33 -8.54 19.59
C PHE A 236 15.58 -7.21 19.57
N TRP A 237 14.26 -7.26 19.76
CA TRP A 237 13.35 -6.12 19.86
C TRP A 237 12.66 -6.19 21.20
N ARG A 238 12.61 -5.09 21.95
CA ARG A 238 11.97 -5.11 23.27
C ARG A 238 10.48 -4.88 23.13
N ILE A 239 9.69 -5.75 23.73
CA ILE A 239 8.23 -5.64 23.72
C ILE A 239 7.80 -4.45 24.58
N PRO A 240 6.96 -3.53 24.06
CA PRO A 240 6.41 -2.43 24.84
C PRO A 240 5.58 -2.94 26.05
N PRO A 241 5.64 -2.25 27.20
CA PRO A 241 4.93 -2.70 28.38
C PRO A 241 3.42 -2.43 28.23
N THR A 242 2.60 -3.33 28.77
CA THR A 242 1.18 -3.05 28.97
C THR A 242 1.01 -1.97 30.05
N LEU A 243 0.30 -0.90 29.72
CA LEU A 243 0.02 0.23 30.61
C LEU A 243 -1.43 0.19 31.11
N GLU A 244 -1.62 0.38 32.41
CA GLU A 244 -2.94 0.50 33.02
C GLU A 244 -3.52 1.90 32.79
N MET A 245 -4.73 1.95 32.24
CA MET A 245 -5.49 3.15 31.92
C MET A 245 -6.74 3.25 32.79
N ASN A 246 -7.41 4.41 32.78
CA ASN A 246 -8.64 4.60 33.54
C ASN A 246 -9.77 3.62 33.13
N HIS A 247 -9.71 3.07 31.92
CA HIS A 247 -10.74 2.21 31.32
C HIS A 247 -10.17 0.90 30.72
N GLY A 248 -9.21 0.27 31.39
CA GLY A 248 -8.61 -1.00 30.96
C GLY A 248 -7.09 -0.88 30.88
N SER A 249 -6.47 -1.71 30.04
CA SER A 249 -5.04 -1.62 29.74
C SER A 249 -4.83 -1.42 28.24
N ILE A 250 -3.68 -0.84 27.88
CA ILE A 250 -3.26 -0.65 26.49
C ILE A 250 -1.83 -1.15 26.32
N ASN A 251 -1.56 -1.75 25.17
CA ASN A 251 -0.21 -1.95 24.68
C ASN A 251 -0.03 -1.04 23.47
N PHE A 252 0.92 -0.10 23.53
CA PHE A 252 1.23 0.75 22.38
C PHE A 252 2.13 -0.03 21.43
N ASP A 253 1.85 0.05 20.14
CA ASP A 253 2.54 -0.72 19.08
C ASP A 253 3.91 -0.16 18.69
N GLY A 254 4.67 0.32 19.68
CA GLY A 254 5.96 1.00 19.50
C GLY A 254 7.17 0.08 19.47
N GLU A 255 7.00 -1.22 19.19
CA GLU A 255 8.09 -2.21 19.24
C GLU A 255 9.20 -1.90 18.24
N THR A 256 8.84 -1.43 17.03
CA THR A 256 9.81 -1.10 15.98
C THR A 256 10.71 0.09 16.33
N LEU A 257 10.44 0.80 17.44
CA LEU A 257 11.30 1.81 18.04
C LEU A 257 12.26 1.24 19.11
N LEU A 258 12.23 -0.06 19.38
CA LEU A 258 12.95 -0.68 20.48
C LEU A 258 13.98 -1.77 20.06
N PRO A 259 14.78 -1.58 18.99
CA PRO A 259 15.87 -2.52 18.65
C PRO A 259 16.94 -2.53 19.75
N GLN A 260 17.56 -3.68 20.01
CA GLN A 260 18.50 -3.86 21.13
C GLN A 260 19.97 -4.01 20.73
N GLY A 261 20.29 -4.14 19.44
CA GLY A 261 21.68 -4.14 18.95
C GLY A 261 22.44 -5.45 19.12
N LEU A 262 21.76 -6.52 19.50
CA LEU A 262 22.27 -7.89 19.50
C LEU A 262 21.64 -8.65 18.33
N TYR A 263 22.45 -9.25 17.48
CA TYR A 263 22.00 -9.93 16.27
C TYR A 263 22.54 -11.35 16.18
N MET A 264 21.79 -12.25 15.56
CA MET A 264 22.15 -13.65 15.34
C MET A 264 21.96 -14.01 13.87
N GLN A 265 22.91 -14.76 13.32
CA GLN A 265 22.87 -15.29 11.96
C GLN A 265 22.64 -16.80 11.99
N PHE A 266 21.66 -17.28 11.23
CA PHE A 266 21.32 -18.70 11.15
C PHE A 266 21.40 -19.22 9.72
N ASP A 267 21.91 -20.45 9.57
CA ASP A 267 21.68 -21.27 8.39
C ASP A 267 20.40 -22.08 8.65
N ILE A 268 19.35 -21.80 7.88
CA ILE A 268 18.05 -22.47 7.95
C ILE A 268 17.77 -23.31 6.69
N THR A 269 18.83 -23.76 6.00
CA THR A 269 18.71 -24.45 4.71
C THR A 269 17.97 -25.78 4.84
N GLY A 270 16.93 -25.94 4.00
CA GLY A 270 16.10 -27.13 3.94
C GLY A 270 15.18 -27.29 5.15
N ARG A 271 14.44 -28.40 5.21
CA ARG A 271 13.37 -28.60 6.20
C ARG A 271 13.77 -29.42 7.42
N ASP A 272 14.97 -29.99 7.40
CA ASP A 272 15.50 -30.77 8.51
C ASP A 272 16.06 -29.85 9.59
N LYS A 273 15.21 -29.48 10.55
CA LYS A 273 15.54 -28.58 11.66
C LYS A 273 16.80 -28.99 12.44
N SER A 274 17.18 -30.27 12.41
CA SER A 274 18.40 -30.76 13.08
C SER A 274 19.70 -30.32 12.39
N LYS A 275 19.62 -29.82 11.16
CA LYS A 275 20.74 -29.27 10.39
C LYS A 275 20.82 -27.75 10.46
N TRP A 276 19.77 -27.09 10.93
CA TRP A 276 19.80 -25.65 11.14
C TRP A 276 20.77 -25.30 12.25
N SER A 277 21.48 -24.18 12.11
CA SER A 277 22.53 -23.84 13.07
C SER A 277 22.83 -22.35 13.13
N LEU A 278 23.27 -21.92 14.32
CA LEU A 278 23.86 -20.60 14.50
C LEU A 278 25.19 -20.53 13.74
N MET A 279 25.32 -19.52 12.87
CA MET A 279 26.55 -19.20 12.15
C MET A 279 27.39 -18.15 12.90
N GLY A 280 26.73 -17.21 13.56
CA GLY A 280 27.41 -16.20 14.35
C GLY A 280 26.49 -15.20 15.03
N ILE A 281 27.09 -14.37 15.87
CA ILE A 281 26.47 -13.33 16.69
C ILE A 281 27.19 -12.03 16.37
N LEU A 282 26.44 -10.95 16.18
CA LEU A 282 26.99 -9.61 15.99
C LEU A 282 26.52 -8.69 17.12
N TYR A 283 27.47 -7.96 17.72
CA TYR A 283 27.19 -6.95 18.73
C TYR A 283 28.29 -5.88 18.69
N GLY A 284 27.91 -4.60 18.59
CA GLY A 284 28.88 -3.51 18.60
C GLY A 284 29.83 -3.47 17.40
N ASP A 285 29.38 -3.96 16.24
CA ASP A 285 30.18 -4.10 14.99
C ASP A 285 31.29 -5.18 15.07
N GLU A 286 31.24 -6.06 16.07
CA GLU A 286 32.12 -7.22 16.20
C GLU A 286 31.33 -8.52 15.96
N TYR A 287 31.89 -9.42 15.16
CA TYR A 287 31.28 -10.70 14.79
C TYR A 287 31.94 -11.88 15.50
N TYR A 288 31.13 -12.72 16.14
CA TYR A 288 31.55 -13.89 16.92
C TYR A 288 30.94 -15.15 16.30
N LYS A 289 31.72 -16.20 16.08
CA LYS A 289 31.26 -17.41 15.36
C LYS A 289 30.45 -18.39 16.20
N SER A 290 30.35 -18.14 17.50
CA SER A 290 29.65 -19.02 18.44
C SER A 290 29.32 -18.30 19.74
N VAL A 291 28.38 -18.87 20.51
CA VAL A 291 28.06 -18.43 21.87
C VAL A 291 29.30 -18.44 22.77
N ASP A 292 30.18 -19.45 22.66
CA ASP A 292 31.41 -19.55 23.46
C ASP A 292 32.41 -18.42 23.17
N GLU A 293 32.57 -18.05 21.91
CA GLU A 293 33.43 -16.94 21.50
C GLU A 293 32.86 -15.61 22.00
N PHE A 294 31.55 -15.39 21.83
CA PHE A 294 30.88 -14.19 22.33
C PHE A 294 30.96 -14.09 23.86
N ARG A 295 30.73 -15.20 24.57
CA ARG A 295 30.86 -15.30 26.03
C ARG A 295 32.28 -14.98 26.51
N SER A 296 33.29 -15.46 25.80
CA SER A 296 34.70 -15.18 26.11
C SER A 296 35.03 -13.70 25.93
N ALA A 297 34.49 -13.07 24.89
CA ALA A 297 34.63 -11.63 24.65
C ALA A 297 33.92 -10.81 25.75
N TRP A 298 32.67 -11.15 26.07
CA TRP A 298 31.86 -10.51 27.11
C TRP A 298 32.52 -10.51 28.49
N GLN A 299 33.21 -11.60 28.85
CA GLN A 299 33.94 -11.71 30.13
C GLN A 299 35.26 -10.93 30.17
N SER A 300 35.72 -10.40 29.03
CA SER A 300 36.98 -9.64 28.96
C SER A 300 36.82 -8.24 29.55
N SER A 301 37.88 -7.72 30.17
CA SER A 301 37.84 -6.42 30.86
C SER A 301 37.65 -5.21 29.93
N GLY A 302 37.73 -5.40 28.62
CA GLY A 302 37.62 -4.35 27.60
C GLY A 302 36.34 -4.41 26.77
N PHE A 303 35.41 -5.31 27.09
CA PHE A 303 34.15 -5.44 26.36
C PHE A 303 33.31 -4.16 26.52
N GLU A 304 33.01 -3.50 25.41
CA GLU A 304 32.19 -2.31 25.39
C GLU A 304 30.71 -2.68 25.47
N LYS A 305 29.97 -2.06 26.38
CA LYS A 305 28.51 -2.23 26.50
C LYS A 305 27.81 -0.97 26.04
N TYR A 306 26.86 -1.11 25.13
CA TYR A 306 26.08 -0.01 24.57
C TYR A 306 24.76 0.13 25.31
N THR A 307 24.13 1.31 25.23
CA THR A 307 22.89 1.62 25.95
C THR A 307 21.70 0.91 25.30
N PRO A 308 20.94 0.03 25.99
CA PRO A 308 19.75 -0.60 25.42
C PRO A 308 18.60 0.41 25.26
N ASN A 309 17.72 0.17 24.28
CA ASN A 309 16.48 0.96 24.15
C ASN A 309 15.47 0.48 25.19
N MET A 310 15.07 1.40 26.06
CA MET A 310 14.05 1.15 27.08
C MET A 310 12.73 1.84 26.70
N PRO A 311 11.58 1.19 26.89
CA PRO A 311 10.28 1.78 26.62
C PRO A 311 10.03 2.96 27.58
N GLY A 312 9.21 3.90 27.14
CA GLY A 312 8.76 5.03 27.93
C GLY A 312 7.76 5.89 27.15
N SER A 313 7.32 7.00 27.73
CA SER A 313 6.25 7.82 27.13
C SER A 313 6.58 8.45 25.76
N TRP A 314 7.79 8.26 25.25
CA TRP A 314 8.23 8.75 23.95
C TRP A 314 7.80 7.85 22.78
N ILE A 315 7.40 6.59 23.06
CA ILE A 315 6.80 5.68 22.06
C ILE A 315 5.27 5.74 22.05
N GLU A 316 4.65 6.38 23.04
CA GLU A 316 3.20 6.50 23.16
C GLU A 316 2.67 7.56 22.18
N THR A 317 1.55 7.30 21.49
CA THR A 317 0.91 8.24 20.56
C THR A 317 -0.05 9.23 21.24
N ASP A 318 -0.31 9.02 22.52
CA ASP A 318 -1.17 9.89 23.31
C ASP A 318 -0.58 11.31 23.44
N ARG A 319 -1.48 12.26 23.69
CA ARG A 319 -1.11 13.67 23.82
C ARG A 319 -0.13 13.89 24.97
N THR A 320 1.05 14.44 24.65
CA THR A 320 2.05 14.88 25.62
C THR A 320 2.30 16.41 25.57
N GLY A 321 3.13 16.92 26.48
CA GLY A 321 3.60 18.30 26.46
C GLY A 321 2.61 19.36 26.98
N LYS A 322 2.98 20.63 26.80
CA LYS A 322 2.18 21.76 27.26
C LYS A 322 1.02 22.01 26.30
N LYS A 323 -0.19 22.17 26.84
CA LYS A 323 -1.36 22.61 26.07
C LYS A 323 -1.06 23.88 25.26
N LEU A 324 -1.46 23.88 24.00
CA LEU A 324 -1.33 25.02 23.11
C LEU A 324 -2.36 26.12 23.45
N CYS A 325 -2.08 27.33 22.99
CA CYS A 325 -3.00 28.46 23.16
C CYS A 325 -4.26 28.22 22.31
N LEU A 326 -5.44 28.44 22.90
CA LEU A 326 -6.77 28.28 22.25
C LEU A 326 -7.16 26.83 21.90
N GLU A 327 -6.40 25.82 22.36
CA GLU A 327 -6.68 24.39 22.12
C GLU A 327 -7.95 23.86 22.86
N ASP A 328 -8.64 24.72 23.61
CA ASP A 328 -9.97 24.42 24.19
C ASP A 328 -11.11 24.62 23.19
N GLU A 329 -10.87 25.36 22.11
CA GLU A 329 -11.87 25.68 21.10
C GLU A 329 -11.88 24.61 20.01
N ALA A 330 -13.07 24.33 19.46
CA ALA A 330 -13.20 23.39 18.36
C ALA A 330 -12.48 23.90 17.09
N PRO A 331 -11.74 23.05 16.36
CA PRO A 331 -11.11 23.44 15.11
C PRO A 331 -12.15 23.67 14.00
N PRO A 332 -11.76 24.31 12.88
CA PRO A 332 -12.62 24.38 11.70
C PRO A 332 -13.04 22.99 11.23
N MET A 333 -14.32 22.84 10.88
CA MET A 333 -14.91 21.61 10.37
C MET A 333 -15.51 21.86 8.98
N SER A 334 -15.22 20.97 8.03
CA SER A 334 -15.89 20.98 6.73
C SER A 334 -17.30 20.42 6.87
N VAL A 335 -18.26 21.11 6.27
CA VAL A 335 -19.68 20.73 6.24
C VAL A 335 -20.21 20.81 4.82
N GLN A 336 -21.18 19.95 4.49
CA GLN A 336 -21.79 19.88 3.15
C GLN A 336 -23.33 20.10 3.21
N PRO A 337 -23.79 21.29 3.61
CA PRO A 337 -25.24 21.59 3.76
C PRO A 337 -26.07 21.46 2.48
N GLY A 338 -25.43 21.49 1.30
CA GLY A 338 -26.11 21.27 0.01
C GLY A 338 -26.33 19.80 -0.33
N GLY A 339 -25.89 18.87 0.54
CA GLY A 339 -25.87 17.43 0.25
C GLY A 339 -24.75 17.04 -0.72
N GLN A 340 -24.67 15.74 -0.99
CA GLN A 340 -23.68 15.16 -1.89
C GLN A 340 -23.92 15.57 -3.35
N ARG A 341 -22.83 15.86 -4.07
CA ARG A 341 -22.87 16.22 -5.50
C ARG A 341 -22.07 15.27 -6.40
N PHE A 342 -21.82 14.07 -5.88
CA PHE A 342 -21.49 12.89 -6.66
C PHE A 342 -22.60 11.87 -6.51
N LYS A 343 -22.67 10.91 -7.43
CA LYS A 343 -23.63 9.80 -7.39
C LYS A 343 -22.92 8.47 -7.33
N ILE A 344 -23.58 7.48 -6.74
CA ILE A 344 -23.04 6.14 -6.58
C ILE A 344 -24.07 5.09 -7.01
N ASP A 345 -23.59 4.07 -7.71
CA ASP A 345 -24.23 2.76 -7.83
C ASP A 345 -23.45 1.80 -6.93
N GLU A 346 -24.05 1.43 -5.79
CA GLU A 346 -23.37 0.65 -4.75
C GLU A 346 -23.14 -0.81 -5.16
N ASP A 347 -24.02 -1.36 -6.00
CA ASP A 347 -23.95 -2.76 -6.46
C ASP A 347 -22.81 -2.94 -7.46
N ASN A 348 -22.63 -1.96 -8.36
CA ASN A 348 -21.54 -1.96 -9.34
C ASN A 348 -20.31 -1.18 -8.89
N LYS A 349 -20.31 -0.59 -7.68
CA LYS A 349 -19.21 0.26 -7.18
C LYS A 349 -18.80 1.34 -8.20
N TYR A 350 -19.79 1.99 -8.80
CA TYR A 350 -19.60 2.97 -9.86
C TYR A 350 -19.91 4.39 -9.37
N VAL A 351 -19.04 5.33 -9.71
CA VAL A 351 -19.10 6.71 -9.22
C VAL A 351 -19.28 7.67 -10.39
N GLU A 352 -20.19 8.64 -10.23
CA GLU A 352 -20.30 9.80 -11.11
C GLU A 352 -20.03 11.08 -10.33
N TRP A 353 -19.07 11.88 -10.77
CA TRP A 353 -18.86 13.21 -10.21
C TRP A 353 -18.62 14.21 -11.32
N MET A 354 -19.54 15.17 -11.44
CA MET A 354 -19.52 16.19 -12.49
C MET A 354 -19.43 15.52 -13.88
N ASP A 355 -18.27 15.61 -14.54
CA ASP A 355 -18.02 15.00 -15.85
C ASP A 355 -17.19 13.71 -15.78
N PHE A 356 -16.79 13.28 -14.59
CA PHE A 356 -16.05 12.05 -14.36
C PHE A 356 -16.96 10.88 -14.04
N THR A 357 -16.58 9.71 -14.56
CA THR A 357 -17.17 8.43 -14.19
C THR A 357 -16.09 7.36 -14.08
N PHE A 358 -16.22 6.42 -13.15
CA PHE A 358 -15.29 5.29 -13.00
C PHE A 358 -15.90 4.17 -12.16
N TYR A 359 -15.37 2.96 -12.32
CA TYR A 359 -15.64 1.82 -11.44
C TYR A 359 -14.53 1.66 -10.41
N LEU A 360 -14.88 1.22 -9.21
CA LEU A 360 -13.95 0.82 -8.16
C LEU A 360 -13.81 -0.69 -8.13
N THR A 361 -12.61 -1.17 -7.80
CA THR A 361 -12.37 -2.53 -7.33
C THR A 361 -11.46 -2.52 -6.11
N PHE A 362 -11.39 -3.66 -5.45
CA PHE A 362 -10.56 -3.90 -4.28
C PHE A 362 -9.99 -5.32 -4.32
N THR A 363 -8.70 -5.47 -4.06
CA THR A 363 -7.99 -6.77 -4.06
C THR A 363 -7.18 -6.94 -2.79
N ARG A 364 -6.84 -8.18 -2.43
CA ARG A 364 -5.96 -8.48 -1.30
C ARG A 364 -4.60 -7.81 -1.49
N ASP A 365 -3.99 -7.98 -2.66
CA ASP A 365 -2.59 -7.58 -2.88
C ASP A 365 -2.42 -6.06 -2.87
N THR A 366 -3.21 -5.33 -3.66
CA THR A 366 -2.98 -3.90 -3.94
C THR A 366 -4.06 -2.95 -3.40
N GLY A 367 -5.08 -3.49 -2.72
CA GLY A 367 -6.18 -2.67 -2.21
C GLY A 367 -6.99 -2.03 -3.33
N MET A 368 -7.19 -0.70 -3.23
CA MET A 368 -8.08 0.08 -4.09
C MET A 368 -7.53 0.30 -5.51
N ARG A 369 -8.39 0.12 -6.52
CA ARG A 369 -8.09 0.39 -7.95
C ARG A 369 -9.31 0.92 -8.70
N LEU A 370 -9.05 1.70 -9.74
CA LEU A 370 -10.07 2.32 -10.59
C LEU A 370 -10.01 1.78 -12.02
N TYR A 371 -11.18 1.56 -12.62
CA TYR A 371 -11.34 1.12 -14.01
C TYR A 371 -12.31 2.00 -14.82
N ASP A 372 -12.12 2.02 -16.13
CA ASP A 372 -12.92 2.77 -17.12
C ASP A 372 -13.15 4.23 -16.70
N ILE A 373 -12.06 4.93 -16.35
CA ILE A 373 -12.12 6.34 -15.99
C ILE A 373 -12.44 7.14 -17.25
N ARG A 374 -13.62 7.77 -17.25
CA ARG A 374 -14.08 8.63 -18.33
C ARG A 374 -14.16 10.07 -17.87
N TYR A 375 -13.87 10.99 -18.78
CA TYR A 375 -14.10 12.41 -18.62
C TYR A 375 -14.92 12.95 -19.79
N LYS A 376 -16.05 13.60 -19.49
CA LYS A 376 -17.05 14.05 -20.48
C LYS A 376 -17.53 12.92 -21.40
N GLY A 377 -17.78 11.75 -20.81
CA GLY A 377 -18.28 10.55 -21.49
C GLY A 377 -17.25 9.77 -22.31
N GLN A 378 -16.00 10.24 -22.38
CA GLN A 378 -14.92 9.61 -23.14
C GLN A 378 -13.92 8.97 -22.18
N ARG A 379 -13.58 7.69 -22.38
CA ARG A 379 -12.49 7.03 -21.64
C ARG A 379 -11.18 7.79 -21.86
N ILE A 380 -10.45 7.97 -20.78
CA ILE A 380 -9.10 8.54 -20.77
C ILE A 380 -8.10 7.56 -20.14
N ILE A 381 -8.54 6.72 -19.22
CA ILE A 381 -7.72 5.70 -18.56
C ILE A 381 -8.57 4.43 -18.43
N TYR A 382 -8.05 3.30 -18.90
CA TYR A 382 -8.67 1.99 -18.72
C TYR A 382 -8.50 1.49 -17.28
N GLU A 383 -7.29 1.62 -16.73
CA GLU A 383 -6.91 1.10 -15.40
C GLU A 383 -5.96 2.09 -14.69
N LEU A 384 -6.24 2.37 -13.42
CA LEU A 384 -5.37 3.16 -12.53
C LEU A 384 -5.32 2.50 -11.15
N GLY A 385 -4.13 2.10 -10.69
CA GLY A 385 -3.98 1.42 -9.39
C GLY A 385 -2.53 1.22 -8.94
N LEU A 386 -2.35 1.08 -7.63
CA LEU A 386 -1.10 0.64 -7.00
C LEU A 386 -0.69 -0.73 -7.56
N GLN A 387 0.62 -0.97 -7.68
CA GLN A 387 1.18 -2.24 -8.14
C GLN A 387 2.04 -2.91 -7.07
N GLU A 388 2.80 -2.12 -6.32
CA GLU A 388 3.69 -2.59 -5.25
C GLU A 388 4.14 -1.38 -4.40
N ALA A 389 4.56 -1.62 -3.16
CA ALA A 389 5.38 -0.70 -2.39
C ALA A 389 6.62 -1.41 -1.86
N ILE A 390 7.77 -0.78 -2.04
CA ILE A 390 9.03 -1.21 -1.43
C ILE A 390 9.39 -0.26 -0.30
N ALA A 391 9.78 -0.81 0.85
CA ALA A 391 10.54 -0.11 1.89
C ALA A 391 11.95 -0.71 1.95
N HIS A 392 12.90 -0.05 1.29
CA HIS A 392 14.27 -0.54 1.13
C HIS A 392 15.21 0.12 2.14
N TYR A 393 15.69 -0.64 3.12
CA TYR A 393 16.54 -0.13 4.19
C TYR A 393 18.03 -0.24 3.88
N ALA A 394 18.81 0.56 4.60
CA ALA A 394 20.25 0.40 4.69
C ALA A 394 20.71 0.62 6.14
N GLY A 395 21.71 -0.14 6.58
CA GLY A 395 22.26 -0.06 7.94
C GLY A 395 23.66 -0.64 8.01
N ASN A 396 24.39 -0.27 9.07
CA ASN A 396 25.62 -0.98 9.44
C ASN A 396 25.30 -2.35 10.04
N ASP A 397 24.14 -2.48 10.69
CA ASP A 397 23.66 -3.76 11.22
C ASP A 397 23.03 -4.64 10.14
N PRO A 398 23.11 -5.98 10.28
CA PRO A 398 22.69 -6.90 9.25
C PRO A 398 21.17 -6.95 9.05
N VAL A 399 20.37 -6.61 10.07
CA VAL A 399 18.90 -6.66 9.95
C VAL A 399 18.42 -5.50 9.09
N GLN A 400 18.79 -4.27 9.41
CA GLN A 400 18.43 -3.11 8.60
C GLN A 400 19.05 -3.17 7.20
N SER A 401 20.30 -3.64 7.08
CA SER A 401 20.96 -3.83 5.78
C SER A 401 20.27 -4.89 4.91
N GLY A 402 19.75 -5.96 5.53
CA GLY A 402 19.06 -7.05 4.85
C GLY A 402 17.57 -6.82 4.61
N THR A 403 16.97 -5.73 5.13
CA THR A 403 15.53 -5.46 5.00
C THR A 403 15.20 -4.72 3.69
N SER A 404 14.27 -5.26 2.92
CA SER A 404 13.73 -4.70 1.69
C SER A 404 12.31 -5.22 1.46
N TYR A 405 11.36 -4.74 2.27
CA TYR A 405 9.97 -5.19 2.22
C TYR A 405 9.35 -4.99 0.83
N MET A 406 8.56 -5.97 0.41
CA MET A 406 7.65 -5.88 -0.73
C MET A 406 6.22 -6.00 -0.20
N ASP A 407 5.54 -4.87 0.03
CA ASP A 407 4.34 -4.83 0.87
C ASP A 407 3.15 -5.62 0.29
N THR A 408 3.09 -5.90 -1.02
CA THR A 408 2.06 -6.80 -1.56
C THR A 408 2.21 -8.24 -1.10
N PHE A 409 3.39 -8.65 -0.63
CA PHE A 409 3.58 -9.94 0.04
C PHE A 409 2.69 -10.07 1.27
N TYR A 410 2.54 -9.00 2.05
CA TYR A 410 1.59 -8.90 3.18
C TYR A 410 0.17 -8.54 2.70
N GLY A 411 0.09 -7.67 1.70
CA GLY A 411 -1.11 -7.22 1.01
C GLY A 411 -1.65 -5.93 1.58
N PHE A 412 -2.00 -4.96 0.71
CA PHE A 412 -2.63 -3.71 1.13
C PHE A 412 -4.09 -3.86 1.56
N GLY A 413 -4.78 -4.84 0.97
CA GLY A 413 -6.18 -5.12 1.22
C GLY A 413 -6.47 -5.54 2.66
N PRO A 414 -5.73 -6.52 3.22
CA PRO A 414 -5.90 -6.99 4.59
C PRO A 414 -5.80 -5.93 5.68
N TYR A 415 -4.98 -4.91 5.45
CA TYR A 415 -4.74 -3.86 6.42
C TYR A 415 -5.46 -2.55 6.07
N ALA A 416 -6.43 -2.59 5.15
CA ALA A 416 -7.26 -1.43 4.82
C ALA A 416 -8.37 -1.22 5.86
N PHE A 417 -7.95 -1.06 7.13
CA PHE A 417 -8.85 -0.95 8.28
C PHE A 417 -9.87 0.18 8.11
N SER A 418 -10.97 0.08 8.85
CA SER A 418 -12.04 1.08 8.76
C SER A 418 -11.51 2.47 9.13
N GLN A 419 -11.69 3.44 8.24
CA GLN A 419 -11.27 4.82 8.46
C GLN A 419 -12.08 5.48 9.59
N VAL A 420 -11.46 6.41 10.32
CA VAL A 420 -12.05 7.14 11.45
C VAL A 420 -12.77 8.42 10.96
N PRO A 421 -14.12 8.49 11.03
CA PRO A 421 -14.87 9.68 10.59
C PRO A 421 -14.50 10.95 11.38
N GLY A 422 -14.31 12.05 10.66
CA GLY A 422 -13.90 13.34 11.22
C GLY A 422 -12.39 13.53 11.38
N TYR A 423 -11.61 12.46 11.21
CA TYR A 423 -10.15 12.45 11.29
C TYR A 423 -9.55 12.07 9.94
N ASP A 424 -9.72 10.81 9.52
CA ASP A 424 -9.21 10.30 8.23
C ASP A 424 -10.00 10.83 7.04
N MET A 425 -11.27 11.15 7.26
CA MET A 425 -12.19 11.64 6.24
C MET A 425 -13.20 12.63 6.87
N PRO A 426 -13.78 13.56 6.09
CA PRO A 426 -14.85 14.41 6.59
C PRO A 426 -16.06 13.59 7.07
N LEU A 427 -16.78 14.07 8.08
CA LEU A 427 -17.97 13.38 8.65
C LEU A 427 -19.10 13.13 7.63
N TYR A 428 -19.11 13.89 6.53
CA TYR A 428 -20.09 13.72 5.46
C TYR A 428 -19.62 12.76 4.35
N ALA A 429 -18.44 12.14 4.47
CA ALA A 429 -17.94 11.23 3.44
C ALA A 429 -18.90 10.04 3.23
N HIS A 430 -18.91 9.49 2.02
CA HIS A 430 -19.57 8.23 1.73
C HIS A 430 -18.58 7.09 1.92
N CYS A 431 -18.94 6.12 2.76
CA CYS A 431 -18.13 4.94 3.06
C CYS A 431 -18.46 3.80 2.10
N VAL A 432 -17.43 3.11 1.61
CA VAL A 432 -17.55 1.89 0.82
C VAL A 432 -16.84 0.76 1.56
N ASN A 433 -17.59 -0.28 1.89
CA ASN A 433 -17.04 -1.49 2.49
C ASN A 433 -16.11 -2.20 1.51
N THR A 434 -15.05 -2.81 2.03
CA THR A 434 -14.10 -3.62 1.27
C THR A 434 -13.96 -4.99 1.91
N SER A 435 -13.55 -5.98 1.12
CA SER A 435 -13.33 -7.34 1.60
C SER A 435 -12.19 -8.00 0.85
N PHE A 436 -11.53 -8.94 1.51
CA PHE A 436 -10.52 -9.81 0.92
C PHE A 436 -10.71 -11.25 1.38
N HIS A 437 -10.16 -12.22 0.64
CA HIS A 437 -10.29 -13.65 0.94
C HIS A 437 -8.91 -14.29 1.04
N ALA A 438 -8.51 -14.61 2.26
CA ALA A 438 -7.23 -15.25 2.54
C ALA A 438 -7.40 -16.30 3.64
N SER A 439 -6.60 -17.36 3.60
CA SER A 439 -6.59 -18.42 4.61
C SER A 439 -8.00 -18.96 4.90
N GLU A 440 -8.80 -19.17 3.84
CA GLU A 440 -10.18 -19.67 3.90
C GLU A 440 -11.15 -18.83 4.74
N VAL A 441 -10.83 -17.55 4.93
CA VAL A 441 -11.66 -16.57 5.64
C VAL A 441 -11.83 -15.33 4.76
N SER A 442 -13.05 -14.81 4.72
CA SER A 442 -13.25 -13.41 4.30
C SER A 442 -13.14 -12.51 5.50
N LYS A 443 -12.36 -11.44 5.43
CA LYS A 443 -12.54 -10.30 6.34
C LYS A 443 -13.11 -9.12 5.56
N SER A 444 -13.90 -8.32 6.23
CA SER A 444 -14.55 -7.14 5.65
C SER A 444 -14.33 -5.92 6.52
N HIS A 445 -13.86 -4.84 5.89
CA HIS A 445 -13.69 -3.53 6.51
C HIS A 445 -14.91 -2.68 6.16
N ARG A 446 -15.55 -2.09 7.17
CA ARG A 446 -16.82 -1.34 6.98
C ARG A 446 -16.62 -0.03 6.23
N CYS A 447 -15.47 0.63 6.38
CA CYS A 447 -15.16 1.84 5.63
C CYS A 447 -13.71 1.81 5.17
N GLY A 448 -13.35 0.79 4.37
CA GLY A 448 -12.02 0.69 3.80
C GLY A 448 -11.77 1.78 2.76
N ILE A 449 -12.79 2.20 2.02
CA ILE A 449 -12.72 3.32 1.07
C ILE A 449 -13.69 4.44 1.49
N SER A 450 -13.25 5.69 1.39
CA SER A 450 -14.08 6.88 1.59
C SER A 450 -14.13 7.76 0.34
N ILE A 451 -15.28 8.34 0.05
CA ILE A 451 -15.52 9.21 -1.11
C ILE A 451 -16.13 10.52 -0.63
N PHE A 452 -15.51 11.66 -0.96
CA PHE A 452 -16.00 12.97 -0.54
C PHE A 452 -15.60 14.09 -1.49
N GLU A 453 -16.43 15.14 -1.58
CA GLU A 453 -16.00 16.42 -2.15
C GLU A 453 -15.32 17.29 -1.09
N ALA A 454 -14.26 17.99 -1.47
CA ALA A 454 -13.59 18.97 -0.61
C ALA A 454 -13.30 20.29 -1.34
N ASP A 455 -13.28 21.38 -0.59
CA ASP A 455 -12.71 22.65 -1.04
C ASP A 455 -11.18 22.54 -1.06
N LEU A 456 -10.54 23.06 -2.11
CA LEU A 456 -9.09 23.01 -2.26
C LEU A 456 -8.33 24.00 -1.35
N ASN A 457 -9.04 24.85 -0.61
CA ASN A 457 -8.49 26.00 0.12
C ASN A 457 -7.79 27.04 -0.77
N HIS A 458 -7.98 26.95 -2.09
CA HIS A 458 -7.60 27.94 -3.07
C HIS A 458 -8.55 27.89 -4.29
N PRO A 459 -8.73 28.98 -5.04
CA PRO A 459 -9.52 28.94 -6.26
C PRO A 459 -8.82 28.12 -7.36
N ILE A 460 -9.59 27.53 -8.27
CA ILE A 460 -9.02 26.85 -9.44
C ILE A 460 -8.45 27.86 -10.44
N GLN A 461 -9.10 29.02 -10.59
CA GLN A 461 -8.59 30.14 -11.37
C GLN A 461 -9.19 31.47 -10.90
N ARG A 462 -8.44 32.57 -11.11
CA ARG A 462 -8.87 33.94 -10.79
C ARG A 462 -8.16 34.98 -11.64
N HIS A 463 -8.80 36.13 -11.87
CA HIS A 463 -8.18 37.29 -12.50
C HIS A 463 -8.77 38.61 -11.98
N SER A 464 -7.95 39.66 -11.89
CA SER A 464 -8.36 41.00 -11.45
C SER A 464 -7.79 42.06 -12.40
N THR A 465 -8.60 43.07 -12.71
CA THR A 465 -8.22 44.25 -13.51
C THR A 465 -8.56 45.53 -12.74
N SER A 466 -8.40 46.70 -13.36
CA SER A 466 -8.85 47.97 -12.77
C SER A 466 -10.37 48.13 -12.69
N SER A 467 -11.14 47.25 -13.34
CA SER A 467 -12.60 47.38 -13.44
C SER A 467 -13.39 46.11 -13.11
N TYR A 468 -12.74 44.96 -12.92
CA TYR A 468 -13.43 43.74 -12.48
C TYR A 468 -12.51 42.73 -11.80
N VAL A 469 -13.10 41.83 -11.01
CA VAL A 469 -12.49 40.60 -10.48
C VAL A 469 -13.34 39.40 -10.88
N SER A 470 -12.70 38.30 -11.27
CA SER A 470 -13.37 37.01 -11.52
C SER A 470 -12.65 35.88 -10.79
N VAL A 471 -13.42 34.96 -10.21
CA VAL A 471 -12.91 33.84 -9.39
C VAL A 471 -13.77 32.59 -9.62
N THR A 472 -13.14 31.42 -9.66
CA THR A 472 -13.82 30.12 -9.65
C THR A 472 -13.36 29.32 -8.46
N LYS A 473 -14.33 28.75 -7.72
CA LYS A 473 -14.05 27.98 -6.51
C LYS A 473 -13.26 26.72 -6.85
N GLY A 474 -12.25 26.38 -6.05
CA GLY A 474 -11.51 25.12 -6.15
C GLY A 474 -12.26 24.02 -5.41
N ILE A 475 -12.71 23.01 -6.13
CA ILE A 475 -13.42 21.85 -5.58
C ILE A 475 -12.87 20.61 -6.27
N ALA A 476 -12.64 19.55 -5.51
CA ALA A 476 -12.28 18.23 -6.02
C ALA A 476 -13.11 17.14 -5.35
N LEU A 477 -13.26 16.01 -6.04
CA LEU A 477 -13.65 14.73 -5.44
C LEU A 477 -12.37 14.00 -5.02
N THR A 478 -12.36 13.42 -3.82
CA THR A 478 -11.30 12.54 -3.33
C THR A 478 -11.89 11.16 -3.06
N VAL A 479 -11.22 10.12 -3.54
CA VAL A 479 -11.45 8.71 -3.19
C VAL A 479 -10.22 8.23 -2.42
N ARG A 480 -10.41 7.81 -1.17
CA ARG A 480 -9.33 7.51 -0.23
C ARG A 480 -9.40 6.10 0.33
N SER A 481 -8.24 5.45 0.45
CA SER A 481 -8.02 4.24 1.25
C SER A 481 -6.82 4.47 2.17
N ILE A 482 -6.82 3.86 3.36
CA ILE A 482 -5.66 3.85 4.26
C ILE A 482 -5.34 2.38 4.56
N SER A 483 -4.07 1.98 4.40
CA SER A 483 -3.60 0.64 4.72
C SER A 483 -2.48 0.71 5.76
N THR A 484 -2.63 0.02 6.88
CA THR A 484 -1.65 -0.01 7.98
C THR A 484 -0.85 -1.31 7.95
N VAL A 485 0.16 -1.37 7.08
CA VAL A 485 0.98 -2.58 6.87
C VAL A 485 2.12 -2.58 7.89
N GLY A 486 2.03 -3.49 8.87
CA GLY A 486 2.97 -3.50 10.00
C GLY A 486 2.96 -2.17 10.74
N ASN A 487 4.12 -1.53 10.80
CA ASN A 487 4.33 -0.25 11.48
C ASN A 487 3.92 0.98 10.66
N TYR A 488 3.71 0.87 9.35
CA TYR A 488 3.43 2.01 8.47
C TYR A 488 1.95 2.19 8.17
N ASP A 489 1.50 3.45 8.20
CA ASP A 489 0.19 3.87 7.68
C ASP A 489 0.34 4.53 6.31
N TYR A 490 -0.14 3.87 5.25
CA TYR A 490 -0.16 4.43 3.90
C TYR A 490 -1.54 5.00 3.57
N ASN A 491 -1.59 6.32 3.32
CA ASN A 491 -2.81 7.02 2.88
C ASN A 491 -2.77 7.22 1.36
N PHE A 492 -3.72 6.63 0.65
CA PHE A 492 -3.84 6.68 -0.81
C PHE A 492 -5.04 7.52 -1.24
N ASP A 493 -4.79 8.60 -1.99
CA ASP A 493 -5.84 9.45 -2.57
C ASP A 493 -5.83 9.39 -4.10
N TYR A 494 -7.02 9.24 -4.69
CA TYR A 494 -7.31 9.63 -6.07
C TYR A 494 -8.21 10.87 -6.08
N ASN A 495 -7.64 12.00 -6.52
CA ASN A 495 -8.32 13.29 -6.59
C ASN A 495 -8.76 13.62 -8.03
N PHE A 496 -9.99 14.10 -8.20
CA PHE A 496 -10.55 14.52 -9.49
C PHE A 496 -10.91 16.01 -9.45
N TYR A 497 -10.49 16.77 -10.45
CA TYR A 497 -10.62 18.23 -10.48
C TYR A 497 -11.56 18.72 -11.59
N MET A 498 -12.18 19.89 -11.38
CA MET A 498 -13.16 20.47 -12.32
C MET A 498 -12.60 20.77 -13.73
N ASP A 499 -11.28 20.85 -13.88
CA ASP A 499 -10.59 21.09 -15.16
C ASP A 499 -10.28 19.78 -15.94
N GLY A 500 -10.66 18.62 -15.41
CA GLY A 500 -10.37 17.32 -15.99
C GLY A 500 -9.06 16.70 -15.53
N THR A 501 -8.35 17.34 -14.58
CA THR A 501 -7.16 16.78 -13.96
C THR A 501 -7.51 15.64 -13.00
N ILE A 502 -6.62 14.65 -12.91
CA ILE A 502 -6.59 13.61 -11.86
C ILE A 502 -5.25 13.75 -11.11
N GLU A 503 -5.24 13.63 -9.78
CA GLU A 503 -4.00 13.52 -8.98
C GLU A 503 -4.03 12.22 -8.16
N THR A 504 -2.99 11.41 -8.29
CA THR A 504 -2.72 10.28 -7.38
C THR A 504 -1.76 10.74 -6.29
N VAL A 505 -2.07 10.50 -5.02
CA VAL A 505 -1.22 10.89 -3.89
C VAL A 505 -1.05 9.72 -2.95
N VAL A 506 0.17 9.54 -2.45
CA VAL A 506 0.45 8.69 -1.29
C VAL A 506 1.09 9.50 -0.19
N ARG A 507 0.77 9.19 1.06
CA ARG A 507 1.42 9.71 2.26
C ARG A 507 1.75 8.56 3.21
N ALA A 508 2.83 8.70 3.96
CA ALA A 508 3.22 7.74 4.99
C ALA A 508 3.14 8.38 6.39
N SER A 509 2.68 7.61 7.38
CA SER A 509 2.70 7.89 8.81
C SER A 509 2.97 6.57 9.55
N GLY A 510 2.58 6.48 10.83
CA GLY A 510 2.86 5.31 11.66
C GLY A 510 4.27 5.35 12.26
N TYR A 511 4.65 4.25 12.91
CA TYR A 511 5.98 4.07 13.49
C TYR A 511 7.01 3.82 12.39
N ILE A 512 8.25 4.23 12.61
CA ILE A 512 9.37 3.83 11.75
C ILE A 512 9.88 2.44 12.18
N GLN A 513 10.47 1.69 11.25
CA GLN A 513 11.39 0.63 11.64
C GLN A 513 12.75 1.25 11.95
N SER A 514 13.10 1.28 13.24
CA SER A 514 14.31 1.92 13.72
C SER A 514 15.51 0.97 13.70
N ALA A 515 16.71 1.54 13.80
CA ALA A 515 17.97 0.81 13.95
C ALA A 515 18.55 0.99 15.35
N TYR A 516 19.42 0.09 15.77
CA TYR A 516 20.23 0.33 16.98
C TYR A 516 21.31 1.39 16.71
N TYR A 517 21.57 2.30 17.66
CA TYR A 517 22.44 3.45 17.40
C TYR A 517 23.92 3.11 17.21
N ALA A 518 24.40 2.05 17.85
CA ALA A 518 25.83 1.79 17.95
C ALA A 518 26.45 1.55 16.58
N LYS A 519 27.46 2.38 16.23
CA LYS A 519 28.21 2.30 14.96
C LYS A 519 27.38 2.52 13.70
N ASN A 520 26.21 3.16 13.81
CA ASN A 520 25.29 3.37 12.68
C ASN A 520 25.31 4.81 12.11
N ASP A 521 26.35 5.60 12.37
CA ASP A 521 26.40 7.05 12.07
C ASP A 521 26.26 7.39 10.57
N GLU A 522 26.61 6.47 9.66
CA GLU A 522 26.50 6.69 8.21
C GLU A 522 25.09 6.40 7.66
N TYR A 523 24.25 5.70 8.43
CA TYR A 523 22.97 5.14 7.97
C TYR A 523 21.75 5.71 8.71
N GLY A 524 21.91 6.79 9.47
CA GLY A 524 20.78 7.42 10.15
C GLY A 524 21.21 8.37 11.26
N TYR A 525 20.25 9.12 11.81
CA TYR A 525 20.49 10.00 12.94
C TYR A 525 20.30 9.25 14.27
N HIS A 526 21.13 9.53 15.28
CA HIS A 526 20.89 9.11 16.67
C HIS A 526 19.76 9.97 17.27
N ILE A 527 18.54 9.42 17.37
CA ILE A 527 17.31 10.17 17.66
C ILE A 527 16.71 9.89 19.05
N HIS A 528 17.20 8.88 19.77
CA HIS A 528 16.88 8.61 21.18
C HIS A 528 18.04 7.85 21.85
N ASP A 529 18.06 7.68 23.17
CA ASP A 529 19.21 7.18 23.97
C ASP A 529 19.98 6.00 23.34
N GLY A 530 19.29 4.94 22.88
CA GLY A 530 19.87 3.79 22.17
C GLY A 530 19.44 3.66 20.70
N LEU A 531 18.83 4.68 20.12
CA LEU A 531 18.04 4.58 18.89
C LEU A 531 18.64 5.36 17.72
N SER A 532 18.91 4.69 16.60
CA SER A 532 19.08 5.35 15.31
C SER A 532 17.78 5.32 14.53
N GLY A 533 17.45 6.42 13.85
CA GLY A 533 16.30 6.50 12.96
C GLY A 533 16.41 5.60 11.72
N SER A 534 17.59 5.01 11.47
CA SER A 534 17.87 4.28 10.22
C SER A 534 17.77 5.18 8.98
N MET A 535 17.76 4.58 7.80
CA MET A 535 17.41 5.21 6.54
C MET A 535 16.77 4.18 5.60
N HIS A 536 15.82 4.64 4.80
CA HIS A 536 15.16 3.79 3.80
C HIS A 536 14.55 4.59 2.67
N ASP A 537 14.38 3.93 1.53
CA ASP A 537 13.58 4.43 0.42
C ASP A 537 12.19 3.80 0.44
N HIS A 538 11.15 4.63 0.39
CA HIS A 538 9.84 4.21 -0.07
C HIS A 538 9.80 4.29 -1.60
N ALA A 539 9.40 3.23 -2.29
CA ALA A 539 9.16 3.22 -3.73
C ALA A 539 7.86 2.48 -4.07
N LEU A 540 6.82 3.25 -4.40
CA LEU A 540 5.47 2.76 -4.69
C LEU A 540 5.16 2.89 -6.18
N ASN A 541 4.92 1.77 -6.84
CA ASN A 541 4.66 1.72 -8.26
C ASN A 541 3.16 1.80 -8.56
N TYR A 542 2.80 2.58 -9.58
CA TYR A 542 1.43 2.70 -10.07
C TYR A 542 1.36 2.37 -11.55
N LYS A 543 0.29 1.67 -11.93
CA LYS A 543 -0.09 1.44 -13.32
C LYS A 543 -1.10 2.49 -13.76
N VAL A 544 -0.88 3.09 -14.92
CA VAL A 544 -1.85 3.92 -15.64
C VAL A 544 -1.93 3.45 -17.08
N ASP A 545 -3.03 2.80 -17.41
CA ASP A 545 -3.31 2.33 -18.76
C ASP A 545 -4.12 3.40 -19.51
N PHE A 546 -3.46 4.18 -20.37
CA PHE A 546 -4.05 5.35 -21.03
C PHE A 546 -4.75 4.95 -22.33
N ASP A 547 -6.02 5.36 -22.46
CA ASP A 547 -6.83 5.18 -23.66
C ASP A 547 -7.29 6.53 -24.19
N ILE A 548 -6.35 7.41 -24.56
CA ILE A 548 -6.68 8.75 -25.02
C ILE A 548 -7.38 8.69 -26.39
N LEU A 549 -8.71 8.80 -26.38
CA LEU A 549 -9.54 8.75 -27.60
C LEU A 549 -9.38 7.44 -28.38
N GLY A 550 -9.25 6.33 -27.64
CA GLY A 550 -8.91 5.01 -28.17
C GLY A 550 -7.53 4.57 -27.68
N THR A 551 -7.23 3.30 -27.92
CA THR A 551 -6.02 2.64 -27.39
C THR A 551 -4.74 3.11 -28.09
N ASN A 552 -4.78 3.43 -29.39
CA ASN A 552 -3.58 3.83 -30.16
C ASN A 552 -3.04 5.21 -29.72
N ASN A 553 -2.00 5.22 -28.90
CA ASN A 553 -1.42 6.40 -28.27
C ASN A 553 0.11 6.44 -28.48
N THR A 554 0.72 7.58 -28.20
CA THR A 554 2.17 7.78 -28.26
C THR A 554 2.61 8.60 -27.05
N LEU A 555 3.69 8.20 -26.38
CA LEU A 555 4.35 9.06 -25.40
C LEU A 555 5.24 10.07 -26.12
N VAL A 556 5.01 11.35 -25.87
CA VAL A 556 5.83 12.46 -26.38
C VAL A 556 6.43 13.28 -25.25
N LYS A 557 7.64 13.79 -25.51
CA LYS A 557 8.35 14.73 -24.64
C LYS A 557 8.43 16.10 -25.31
N HIS A 558 7.95 17.13 -24.64
CA HIS A 558 8.20 18.53 -25.01
C HIS A 558 9.33 19.09 -24.15
N VAL A 559 10.52 19.23 -24.73
CA VAL A 559 11.74 19.68 -24.06
C VAL A 559 11.93 21.18 -24.24
N ILE A 560 12.14 21.91 -23.16
CA ILE A 560 12.42 23.35 -23.16
C ILE A 560 13.92 23.58 -23.02
N GLU A 561 14.58 23.94 -24.12
CA GLU A 561 16.04 24.09 -24.18
C GLU A 561 16.45 25.56 -24.34
N PRO A 562 17.53 26.00 -23.67
CA PRO A 562 18.15 27.30 -23.95
C PRO A 562 18.89 27.26 -25.29
N ILE A 563 18.76 28.30 -26.09
CA ILE A 563 19.46 28.43 -27.38
C ILE A 563 19.93 29.86 -27.62
N GLU A 564 21.01 30.00 -28.40
CA GLU A 564 21.39 31.27 -29.01
C GLU A 564 20.83 31.34 -30.43
N LYS A 565 19.95 32.31 -30.70
CA LYS A 565 19.20 32.40 -31.97
C LYS A 565 19.31 33.77 -32.61
N SER A 566 19.52 33.80 -33.93
CA SER A 566 19.38 34.99 -34.75
C SER A 566 17.91 35.19 -35.16
N TYR A 567 17.48 36.45 -35.21
CA TYR A 567 16.11 36.82 -35.58
C TYR A 567 16.11 37.81 -36.74
N LYS A 568 15.18 37.68 -37.68
CA LYS A 568 15.08 38.60 -38.84
C LYS A 568 14.95 40.08 -38.46
N TRP A 569 14.41 40.37 -37.28
CA TRP A 569 14.21 41.72 -36.75
C TRP A 569 15.36 42.23 -35.87
N LYS A 570 16.44 41.46 -35.68
CA LYS A 570 17.59 41.84 -34.85
C LYS A 570 18.90 41.59 -35.60
N ASN A 571 19.79 42.58 -35.57
CA ASN A 571 21.19 42.36 -35.94
C ASN A 571 21.93 41.64 -34.79
N GLY A 572 22.58 40.52 -35.09
CA GLY A 572 23.20 39.61 -34.10
C GLY A 572 22.23 38.58 -33.51
N THR A 573 22.69 37.90 -32.45
CA THR A 573 21.98 36.78 -31.80
C THR A 573 21.30 37.20 -30.49
N ARG A 574 20.38 36.38 -29.98
CA ARG A 574 19.84 36.44 -28.61
C ARG A 574 19.91 35.07 -27.96
N ASN A 575 20.31 35.07 -26.70
CA ASN A 575 20.07 33.96 -25.80
C ASN A 575 18.56 33.94 -25.47
N THR A 576 17.92 32.81 -25.74
CA THR A 576 16.49 32.59 -25.60
C THR A 576 16.24 31.11 -25.33
N MET A 577 15.01 30.63 -25.51
CA MET A 577 14.67 29.22 -25.38
C MET A 577 13.76 28.80 -26.54
N HIS A 578 13.70 27.50 -26.80
CA HIS A 578 12.74 26.90 -27.72
C HIS A 578 12.16 25.60 -27.17
N MET A 579 11.14 25.08 -27.83
CA MET A 579 10.56 23.79 -27.53
C MET A 579 10.98 22.78 -28.59
N VAL A 580 11.49 21.62 -28.17
CA VAL A 580 11.79 20.46 -29.01
C VAL A 580 10.78 19.37 -28.68
N ARG A 581 10.16 18.78 -29.71
CA ARG A 581 9.24 17.65 -29.55
C ARG A 581 10.00 16.35 -29.87
N LYS A 582 9.94 15.38 -28.97
CA LYS A 582 10.51 14.05 -29.12
C LYS A 582 9.42 13.00 -28.90
N GLU A 583 9.48 11.91 -29.63
CA GLU A 583 8.61 10.75 -29.43
C GLU A 583 9.44 9.65 -28.76
N VAL A 584 8.82 8.86 -27.87
CA VAL A 584 9.43 7.60 -27.40
C VAL A 584 8.97 6.51 -28.35
N GLU A 585 9.91 6.00 -29.15
CA GLU A 585 9.57 5.16 -30.31
C GLU A 585 9.45 3.67 -29.97
N SER A 586 10.22 3.20 -28.99
CA SER A 586 10.24 1.81 -28.53
C SER A 586 10.53 1.70 -27.03
N GLU A 587 10.30 0.50 -26.49
CA GLU A 587 10.59 0.16 -25.09
C GLU A 587 12.08 0.23 -24.73
N ASP A 588 12.99 0.24 -25.72
CA ASP A 588 14.42 0.48 -25.48
C ASP A 588 14.68 1.84 -24.81
N ASP A 589 13.83 2.83 -25.09
CA ASP A 589 13.82 4.16 -24.47
C ASP A 589 12.70 4.29 -23.41
N GLY A 590 12.12 3.15 -23.00
CA GLY A 590 10.92 3.07 -22.16
C GLY A 590 11.17 3.29 -20.68
N LYS A 591 12.41 3.23 -20.18
CA LYS A 591 12.79 3.46 -18.77
C LYS A 591 13.33 4.88 -18.59
N MET A 592 12.71 5.71 -17.75
CA MET A 592 12.98 7.16 -17.76
C MET A 592 12.94 7.82 -16.37
N ASN A 593 13.73 8.88 -16.23
CA ASN A 593 13.72 9.78 -15.07
C ASN A 593 13.18 11.16 -15.43
N TRP A 594 12.70 11.89 -14.43
CA TRP A 594 12.29 13.28 -14.62
C TRP A 594 13.50 14.18 -14.87
N SER A 595 13.39 15.05 -15.87
CA SER A 595 14.48 15.97 -16.21
C SER A 595 14.77 16.96 -15.09
N ALA A 596 16.05 17.31 -14.92
CA ALA A 596 16.45 18.42 -14.07
C ALA A 596 15.69 19.71 -14.43
N ASN A 597 15.33 20.50 -13.42
CA ASN A 597 14.57 21.74 -13.57
C ASN A 597 13.22 21.58 -14.32
N ALA A 598 12.67 20.36 -14.38
CA ALA A 598 11.41 20.04 -15.05
C ALA A 598 11.32 20.58 -16.49
N GLN A 599 12.45 20.56 -17.22
CA GLN A 599 12.52 21.08 -18.59
C GLN A 599 11.80 20.20 -19.62
N GLU A 600 11.49 18.95 -19.28
CA GLU A 600 10.73 18.03 -20.12
C GLU A 600 9.29 17.89 -19.62
N GLN A 601 8.33 18.09 -20.52
CA GLN A 601 6.92 17.72 -20.29
C GLN A 601 6.66 16.36 -20.91
N VAL A 602 6.14 15.42 -20.12
CA VAL A 602 5.76 14.07 -20.56
C VAL A 602 4.26 14.03 -20.82
N ILE A 603 3.86 13.59 -22.01
CA ILE A 603 2.47 13.66 -22.46
C ILE A 603 2.14 12.38 -23.24
N ILE A 604 1.04 11.70 -22.89
CA ILE A 604 0.45 10.66 -23.73
C ILE A 604 -0.53 11.33 -24.69
N VAL A 605 -0.35 11.13 -26.00
CA VAL A 605 -1.17 11.76 -27.04
C VAL A 605 -1.73 10.72 -28.00
N ASN A 606 -2.84 11.06 -28.64
CA ASN A 606 -3.32 10.37 -29.83
C ASN A 606 -3.07 11.25 -31.06
N LYS A 607 -2.15 10.80 -31.94
CA LYS A 607 -1.73 11.53 -33.14
C LYS A 607 -2.78 11.53 -34.24
N ASP A 608 -3.67 10.53 -34.25
CA ASP A 608 -4.76 10.40 -35.23
C ASP A 608 -6.01 11.22 -34.85
N ALA A 609 -6.04 11.77 -33.63
CA ALA A 609 -7.14 12.59 -33.13
C ALA A 609 -6.68 14.02 -32.74
N PRO A 610 -6.13 14.83 -33.67
CA PRO A 610 -5.76 16.19 -33.37
C PRO A 610 -6.99 17.06 -33.07
N ASN A 611 -6.79 18.11 -32.27
CA ASN A 611 -7.81 19.13 -32.10
C ASN A 611 -7.94 19.99 -33.37
N LYS A 612 -8.91 20.92 -33.38
CA LYS A 612 -9.18 21.78 -34.56
C LYS A 612 -8.01 22.68 -35.00
N PHE A 613 -6.95 22.79 -34.20
CA PHE A 613 -5.74 23.56 -34.48
C PHE A 613 -4.59 22.69 -35.01
N GLY A 614 -4.80 21.38 -35.14
CA GLY A 614 -3.81 20.43 -35.64
C GLY A 614 -2.85 19.89 -34.58
N GLU A 615 -3.06 20.20 -33.30
CA GLU A 615 -2.23 19.65 -32.21
C GLU A 615 -2.85 18.33 -31.69
N PRO A 616 -2.06 17.26 -31.51
CA PRO A 616 -2.51 16.01 -30.91
C PRO A 616 -3.16 16.24 -29.54
N ARG A 617 -4.27 15.55 -29.29
CA ARG A 617 -4.99 15.58 -28.01
C ARG A 617 -4.32 14.60 -27.05
N GLY A 618 -4.09 15.01 -25.80
CA GLY A 618 -3.36 14.19 -24.85
C GLY A 618 -3.62 14.50 -23.39
N TYR A 619 -2.99 13.72 -22.51
CA TYR A 619 -2.88 14.00 -21.09
C TYR A 619 -1.39 14.15 -20.72
N LYS A 620 -1.06 15.26 -20.06
CA LYS A 620 0.26 15.55 -19.51
C LYS A 620 0.38 14.87 -18.15
N ILE A 621 1.53 14.25 -17.91
CA ILE A 621 1.90 13.64 -16.64
C ILE A 621 2.97 14.51 -15.99
N MET A 622 2.80 14.85 -14.71
CA MET A 622 3.77 15.68 -13.99
C MET A 622 3.80 15.43 -12.48
N PRO A 623 5.00 15.37 -11.88
CA PRO A 623 5.18 15.42 -10.43
C PRO A 623 4.45 16.60 -9.79
N SER A 624 3.65 16.36 -8.75
CA SER A 624 2.91 17.40 -8.02
C SER A 624 3.41 17.63 -6.59
N ARG A 625 4.09 16.65 -5.99
CA ARG A 625 4.57 16.67 -4.59
C ARG A 625 6.00 16.16 -4.50
N GLY A 626 6.67 16.42 -3.36
CA GLY A 626 8.11 16.18 -3.19
C GLY A 626 8.59 14.77 -3.52
N GLY A 627 7.78 13.75 -3.20
CA GLY A 627 8.08 12.35 -3.49
C GLY A 627 7.82 11.85 -4.91
N ALA A 628 7.29 12.71 -5.78
CA ALA A 628 6.89 12.31 -7.11
C ALA A 628 8.10 12.27 -8.05
N GLY A 629 8.52 11.06 -8.39
CA GLY A 629 9.73 10.84 -9.18
C GLY A 629 10.96 10.38 -8.41
N MET A 630 10.81 10.12 -7.12
CA MET A 630 11.77 9.31 -6.38
C MET A 630 11.62 7.84 -6.81
N HIS A 631 12.75 7.16 -6.88
CA HIS A 631 12.89 5.74 -7.19
C HIS A 631 13.99 5.19 -6.27
N LEU A 632 14.23 3.87 -6.26
CA LEU A 632 15.25 3.29 -5.41
C LEU A 632 16.62 3.92 -5.69
N THR A 633 17.31 4.31 -4.62
CA THR A 633 18.67 4.83 -4.64
C THR A 633 19.67 3.70 -4.85
N ILE A 634 19.43 2.55 -4.20
CA ILE A 634 20.28 1.38 -4.30
C ILE A 634 20.19 0.79 -5.70
N THR A 635 21.36 0.65 -6.33
CA THR A 635 21.50 0.00 -7.64
C THR A 635 22.00 -1.43 -7.45
N ASN A 636 21.46 -2.38 -8.21
CA ASN A 636 21.79 -3.81 -8.10
C ASN A 636 21.67 -4.32 -6.66
N SER A 637 20.51 -4.08 -6.02
CA SER A 637 20.27 -4.53 -4.65
C SER A 637 20.50 -6.03 -4.50
N SER A 638 21.34 -6.41 -3.53
CA SER A 638 21.57 -7.80 -3.17
C SER A 638 20.35 -8.47 -2.51
N ASN A 639 19.44 -7.67 -1.92
CA ASN A 639 18.23 -8.18 -1.28
C ASN A 639 17.15 -8.47 -2.34
N LEU A 640 16.91 -7.51 -3.25
CA LEU A 640 15.80 -7.58 -4.20
C LEU A 640 16.14 -8.22 -5.54
N LEU A 641 17.42 -8.33 -5.91
CA LEU A 641 17.89 -8.99 -7.13
C LEU A 641 17.03 -8.64 -8.38
N ASN A 642 16.17 -9.56 -8.82
CA ASN A 642 15.33 -9.43 -10.02
C ASN A 642 13.86 -9.04 -9.73
N ALA A 643 13.48 -8.89 -8.46
CA ALA A 643 12.10 -8.66 -8.03
C ALA A 643 11.64 -7.20 -8.11
N ALA A 644 12.57 -6.24 -8.25
CA ALA A 644 12.28 -4.80 -8.10
C ALA A 644 12.58 -3.96 -9.35
N GLY A 645 12.58 -4.55 -10.54
CA GLY A 645 12.86 -3.84 -11.80
C GLY A 645 11.99 -2.59 -12.03
N PHE A 646 10.74 -2.61 -11.51
CA PHE A 646 9.77 -1.51 -11.57
C PHE A 646 10.13 -0.29 -10.71
N ALA A 647 11.13 -0.39 -9.83
CA ALA A 647 11.49 0.65 -8.87
C ALA A 647 12.82 1.34 -9.18
N THR A 648 13.44 1.03 -10.31
CA THR A 648 14.79 1.50 -10.71
C THR A 648 14.81 2.88 -11.39
N HIS A 649 13.67 3.37 -11.87
CA HIS A 649 13.51 4.64 -12.58
C HIS A 649 12.24 5.34 -12.11
N ALA A 650 12.10 6.64 -12.37
CA ALA A 650 10.94 7.41 -11.93
C ALA A 650 9.64 6.99 -12.64
N TYR A 651 9.72 6.63 -13.92
CA TYR A 651 8.60 6.13 -14.69
C TYR A 651 9.04 5.31 -15.90
N TYR A 652 8.08 4.58 -16.44
CA TYR A 652 8.24 3.65 -17.54
C TYR A 652 7.07 3.74 -18.51
N VAL A 653 7.29 3.31 -19.74
CA VAL A 653 6.23 3.05 -20.70
C VAL A 653 6.48 1.71 -21.38
N THR A 654 5.44 0.89 -21.45
CA THR A 654 5.44 -0.40 -22.17
C THR A 654 4.22 -0.46 -23.07
N LYS A 655 4.26 -1.38 -24.04
CA LYS A 655 3.06 -1.71 -24.79
C LYS A 655 2.12 -2.53 -23.92
N GLN A 656 0.81 -2.28 -23.99
CA GLN A 656 -0.17 -3.04 -23.24
C GLN A 656 -0.18 -4.51 -23.71
N LYS A 657 -0.11 -5.43 -22.75
CA LYS A 657 -0.34 -6.86 -22.95
C LYS A 657 -1.15 -7.40 -21.77
N ASP A 658 -2.14 -8.24 -22.06
CA ASP A 658 -2.91 -8.91 -21.00
C ASP A 658 -2.04 -9.88 -20.16
N SER A 659 -0.92 -10.38 -20.72
CA SER A 659 0.08 -11.18 -20.00
C SER A 659 0.97 -10.36 -19.05
N GLU A 660 0.98 -9.03 -19.18
CA GLU A 660 1.75 -8.11 -18.34
C GLU A 660 0.80 -7.38 -17.38
N LEU A 661 -0.04 -8.17 -16.69
CA LEU A 661 -1.14 -7.66 -15.87
C LEU A 661 -0.67 -6.73 -14.75
N ARG A 662 0.43 -7.10 -14.08
CA ARG A 662 0.94 -6.49 -12.85
C ARG A 662 2.46 -6.31 -12.89
N ALA A 663 3.00 -5.30 -12.20
CA ALA A 663 4.44 -5.03 -12.17
C ALA A 663 5.22 -5.92 -11.17
N SER A 664 4.53 -6.43 -10.14
CA SER A 664 5.05 -7.34 -9.11
C SER A 664 4.01 -8.43 -8.84
N ASN A 665 4.42 -9.57 -8.30
CA ASN A 665 3.53 -10.57 -7.70
C ASN A 665 3.81 -10.62 -6.20
N ALA A 666 2.77 -10.78 -5.37
CA ALA A 666 2.89 -10.84 -3.92
C ALA A 666 3.94 -11.84 -3.45
N TRP A 667 4.11 -12.96 -4.15
CA TRP A 667 5.03 -14.02 -3.77
C TRP A 667 6.46 -13.83 -4.26
N ASN A 668 6.76 -12.73 -4.98
CA ASN A 668 8.12 -12.42 -5.44
C ASN A 668 9.14 -12.37 -4.30
N ASP A 669 8.71 -12.03 -3.08
CA ASP A 669 9.55 -11.98 -1.89
C ASP A 669 10.20 -13.33 -1.55
N TYR A 670 9.48 -14.44 -1.77
CA TYR A 670 9.99 -15.77 -1.44
C TYR A 670 11.25 -16.17 -2.23
N ASP A 671 11.41 -15.67 -3.47
CA ASP A 671 12.61 -15.88 -4.28
C ASP A 671 12.86 -14.68 -5.19
N THR A 672 13.60 -13.70 -4.67
CA THR A 672 13.90 -12.47 -5.39
C THR A 672 14.84 -12.67 -6.58
N ALA A 673 15.57 -13.79 -6.64
CA ALA A 673 16.39 -14.16 -7.78
C ALA A 673 15.55 -14.69 -8.94
N ASN A 674 14.51 -15.48 -8.63
CA ASN A 674 13.61 -16.10 -9.61
C ASN A 674 12.13 -15.72 -9.36
N PRO A 675 11.79 -14.42 -9.41
CA PRO A 675 10.44 -13.95 -9.10
C PRO A 675 9.41 -14.44 -10.12
N LEU A 676 8.16 -14.63 -9.67
CA LEU A 676 7.03 -14.95 -10.57
C LEU A 676 6.83 -13.85 -11.61
N VAL A 677 6.98 -12.59 -11.24
CA VAL A 677 6.94 -11.45 -12.17
C VAL A 677 8.27 -10.71 -12.10
N ASN A 678 9.02 -10.72 -13.21
CA ASN A 678 10.21 -9.90 -13.42
C ASN A 678 9.86 -8.76 -14.37
N PHE A 679 9.72 -7.55 -13.83
CA PHE A 679 9.33 -6.36 -14.59
C PHE A 679 10.31 -5.99 -15.72
N ASP A 680 11.60 -6.31 -15.57
CA ASP A 680 12.58 -5.99 -16.62
C ASP A 680 12.33 -6.75 -17.93
N LYS A 681 11.60 -7.88 -17.88
CA LYS A 681 11.21 -8.65 -19.06
C LYS A 681 10.11 -8.00 -19.89
N PHE A 682 9.43 -6.96 -19.39
CA PHE A 682 8.45 -6.20 -20.17
C PHE A 682 9.11 -5.35 -21.27
N PHE A 683 10.42 -5.10 -21.18
CA PHE A 683 11.15 -4.27 -22.14
C PHE A 683 11.88 -5.16 -23.15
N ASP A 684 11.14 -5.64 -24.16
CA ASP A 684 11.65 -6.54 -25.19
C ASP A 684 11.83 -5.85 -26.57
N GLY A 685 11.79 -4.51 -26.57
CA GLY A 685 12.10 -3.65 -27.72
C GLY A 685 10.89 -3.39 -28.61
N GLU A 686 9.67 -3.61 -28.11
CA GLU A 686 8.46 -3.32 -28.88
C GLU A 686 8.32 -1.83 -29.22
N LYS A 687 7.60 -1.57 -30.31
CA LYS A 687 7.30 -0.21 -30.76
C LYS A 687 6.17 0.39 -29.91
N LEU A 688 6.24 1.70 -29.70
CA LEU A 688 5.32 2.45 -28.84
C LEU A 688 4.59 3.60 -29.54
N VAL A 689 4.84 3.83 -30.84
CA VAL A 689 4.17 4.92 -31.59
C VAL A 689 2.81 4.47 -32.10
N GLN A 690 1.74 5.11 -31.62
CA GLN A 690 0.33 4.81 -31.94
C GLN A 690 -0.08 3.37 -31.61
N GLU A 691 0.39 2.88 -30.46
CA GLU A 691 0.07 1.56 -29.89
C GLU A 691 -0.69 1.74 -28.58
N ASP A 692 -1.24 0.66 -28.02
CA ASP A 692 -1.82 0.67 -26.68
C ASP A 692 -0.70 0.77 -25.63
N LEU A 693 -0.73 1.81 -24.78
CA LEU A 693 0.39 2.16 -23.90
C LEU A 693 -0.01 2.11 -22.43
N VAL A 694 0.82 1.42 -21.64
CA VAL A 694 0.77 1.48 -20.19
C VAL A 694 1.94 2.32 -19.69
N MET A 695 1.64 3.33 -18.87
CA MET A 695 2.65 4.05 -18.09
C MET A 695 2.72 3.48 -16.68
N TRP A 696 3.92 3.20 -16.22
CA TRP A 696 4.20 2.77 -14.85
C TRP A 696 4.98 3.88 -14.16
N PHE A 697 4.55 4.41 -13.02
CA PHE A 697 5.26 5.50 -12.36
C PHE A 697 5.46 5.24 -10.88
N ASN A 698 6.57 5.76 -10.34
CA ASN A 698 6.89 5.65 -8.92
C ASN A 698 6.54 6.94 -8.16
N LEU A 699 5.91 6.75 -7.01
CA LEU A 699 5.86 7.72 -5.92
C LEU A 699 6.72 7.19 -4.79
N GLY A 700 7.47 8.04 -4.11
CA GLY A 700 8.38 7.54 -3.08
C GLY A 700 8.89 8.62 -2.16
N MET A 701 9.74 8.24 -1.21
CA MET A 701 10.45 9.14 -0.31
C MET A 701 11.84 8.57 -0.04
N HIS A 702 12.87 9.42 -0.04
CA HIS A 702 14.11 9.12 0.68
C HIS A 702 13.89 9.54 2.13
N HIS A 703 13.69 8.58 3.03
CA HIS A 703 13.37 8.85 4.42
C HIS A 703 14.58 8.54 5.30
N VAL A 704 15.13 9.59 5.92
CA VAL A 704 16.12 9.50 6.98
C VAL A 704 15.45 10.02 8.24
N PRO A 705 14.79 9.15 9.03
CA PRO A 705 13.99 9.58 10.16
C PRO A 705 14.79 10.44 11.15
N HIS A 706 14.15 11.49 11.63
CA HIS A 706 14.71 12.40 12.63
C HIS A 706 13.84 12.40 13.89
N THR A 707 14.20 13.19 14.90
CA THR A 707 13.44 13.25 16.17
C THR A 707 11.98 13.69 16.05
N GLY A 708 11.56 14.21 14.89
CA GLY A 708 10.18 14.57 14.62
C GLY A 708 9.33 13.41 14.09
N ASP A 709 9.95 12.27 13.82
CA ASP A 709 9.29 10.99 13.52
C ASP A 709 9.00 10.19 14.80
N LEU A 710 9.27 10.73 15.98
CA LEU A 710 8.93 10.13 17.27
C LEU A 710 7.67 10.77 17.88
N PRO A 711 6.65 9.99 18.26
CA PRO A 711 6.55 8.53 18.11
C PRO A 711 6.28 8.08 16.67
N ASN A 712 5.68 8.92 15.83
CA ASN A 712 5.29 8.57 14.46
C ASN A 712 5.75 9.59 13.43
N THR A 713 6.00 9.12 12.22
CA THR A 713 6.16 9.93 11.02
C THR A 713 4.88 10.69 10.70
N VAL A 714 5.00 11.89 10.14
CA VAL A 714 3.85 12.76 9.87
C VAL A 714 3.53 12.89 8.37
N PHE A 715 2.26 12.68 8.03
CA PHE A 715 1.71 12.82 6.67
C PHE A 715 1.96 14.19 5.98
N THR A 716 2.33 15.22 6.76
CA THR A 716 2.58 16.57 6.24
C THR A 716 3.83 16.66 5.37
N THR A 717 4.86 15.87 5.68
CA THR A 717 6.16 15.90 4.98
C THR A 717 6.42 14.62 4.18
N ALA A 718 5.97 13.45 4.66
CA ALA A 718 6.10 12.18 3.96
C ALA A 718 4.98 12.02 2.93
N GLN A 719 5.20 12.51 1.71
CA GLN A 719 4.21 12.44 0.62
C GLN A 719 4.80 12.47 -0.79
N GLY A 720 4.18 11.71 -1.70
CA GLY A 720 4.41 11.72 -3.14
C GLY A 720 3.10 11.93 -3.91
N GLY A 721 3.16 12.49 -5.12
CA GLY A 721 1.95 12.67 -5.91
C GLY A 721 2.16 12.99 -7.40
N MET A 722 1.33 12.40 -8.26
CA MET A 722 1.40 12.53 -9.71
C MET A 722 0.12 13.14 -10.26
N ILE A 723 0.24 14.18 -11.08
CA ILE A 723 -0.87 14.79 -11.82
C ILE A 723 -0.95 14.20 -13.23
N LEU A 724 -2.18 13.85 -13.63
CA LEU A 724 -2.60 13.50 -14.99
C LEU A 724 -3.58 14.57 -15.49
N ALA A 725 -3.14 15.49 -16.35
CA ALA A 725 -3.90 16.68 -16.72
C ALA A 725 -4.17 16.78 -18.23
N PRO A 726 -5.37 17.22 -18.68
CA PRO A 726 -5.66 17.42 -20.09
C PRO A 726 -4.64 18.36 -20.77
N HIS A 727 -4.07 17.94 -21.89
CA HIS A 727 -3.10 18.72 -22.67
C HIS A 727 -3.53 18.78 -24.13
N ASN A 728 -3.97 19.97 -24.59
CA ASN A 728 -4.60 20.17 -25.89
C ASN A 728 -5.82 19.25 -26.16
N TYR A 729 -6.31 18.54 -25.14
CA TYR A 729 -7.39 17.57 -25.21
C TYR A 729 -8.75 18.21 -25.43
N LEU A 730 -9.02 19.34 -24.78
CA LEU A 730 -10.18 20.18 -25.03
C LEU A 730 -9.72 21.50 -25.66
N LEU A 731 -10.67 22.23 -26.23
CA LEU A 731 -10.37 23.50 -26.89
C LEU A 731 -10.07 24.63 -25.88
N ASN A 732 -10.63 24.52 -24.68
CA ASN A 732 -10.63 25.54 -23.65
C ASN A 732 -10.58 24.84 -22.27
N ASP A 733 -10.24 25.59 -21.22
CA ASP A 733 -10.41 25.17 -19.82
C ASP A 733 -11.86 24.75 -19.54
N PRO A 734 -12.11 23.46 -19.20
CA PRO A 734 -13.47 22.98 -18.97
C PRO A 734 -14.04 23.43 -17.62
N SER A 735 -13.22 23.88 -16.66
CA SER A 735 -13.70 24.39 -15.37
C SER A 735 -14.58 25.64 -15.54
N ARG A 736 -14.48 26.34 -16.68
CA ARG A 736 -15.27 27.54 -17.01
C ARG A 736 -16.77 27.28 -17.13
N GLN A 737 -17.19 26.04 -17.31
CA GLN A 737 -18.60 25.65 -17.30
C GLN A 737 -19.20 25.64 -15.88
N SER A 738 -18.37 25.59 -14.84
CA SER A 738 -18.83 25.53 -13.45
C SER A 738 -19.62 26.79 -13.10
N SER A 739 -20.82 26.63 -12.55
CA SER A 739 -21.60 27.74 -12.00
C SER A 739 -21.00 28.29 -10.70
N GLN A 740 -20.08 27.56 -10.06
CA GLN A 740 -19.41 27.93 -8.81
C GLN A 740 -18.31 28.97 -9.03
N GLN A 741 -18.70 30.09 -9.65
CA GLN A 741 -17.83 31.21 -10.00
C GLN A 741 -18.53 32.54 -9.74
N ILE A 742 -17.75 33.60 -9.59
CA ILE A 742 -18.22 34.96 -9.38
C ILE A 742 -17.43 35.94 -10.23
N ARG A 743 -18.09 36.96 -10.77
CA ARG A 743 -17.48 38.16 -11.34
C ARG A 743 -18.05 39.40 -10.66
N ILE A 744 -17.17 40.29 -10.20
CA ILE A 744 -17.51 41.55 -9.56
C ILE A 744 -16.93 42.66 -10.43
N ASP A 745 -17.80 43.47 -11.03
CA ASP A 745 -17.41 44.65 -11.79
C ASP A 745 -17.47 45.86 -10.84
N TYR A 746 -16.52 46.79 -10.95
CA TYR A 746 -16.45 47.95 -10.06
C TYR A 746 -15.83 49.17 -10.75
N GLU A 747 -16.25 50.36 -10.33
CA GLU A 747 -15.77 51.65 -10.84
C GLU A 747 -15.70 52.66 -9.68
N GLY A 748 -14.66 53.49 -9.64
CA GLY A 748 -14.52 54.53 -8.60
C GLY A 748 -14.37 54.02 -7.16
N GLY A 749 -14.20 52.71 -6.95
CA GLY A 749 -14.16 52.07 -5.64
C GLY A 749 -15.49 51.41 -5.22
N ASP A 750 -16.56 51.59 -6.01
CA ASP A 750 -17.87 51.00 -5.77
C ASP A 750 -18.15 49.83 -6.73
N VAL A 751 -18.81 48.79 -6.23
CA VAL A 751 -19.26 47.65 -7.04
C VAL A 751 -20.38 48.10 -7.96
N SER A 752 -20.19 47.98 -9.28
CA SER A 752 -21.19 48.30 -10.29
C SER A 752 -22.11 47.12 -10.57
N ASP A 753 -21.56 45.91 -10.69
CA ASP A 753 -22.33 44.68 -10.95
C ASP A 753 -21.70 43.45 -10.28
N VAL A 754 -22.53 42.45 -9.98
CA VAL A 754 -22.09 41.12 -9.51
C VAL A 754 -22.79 40.02 -10.31
N TYR A 755 -22.00 39.14 -10.91
CA TYR A 755 -22.45 37.98 -11.67
C TYR A 755 -22.09 36.71 -10.91
N THR A 756 -23.09 35.94 -10.50
CA THR A 756 -22.91 34.68 -9.76
C THR A 756 -23.10 33.44 -10.64
N PHE A 757 -23.51 33.62 -11.90
CA PHE A 757 -23.66 32.54 -12.90
C PHE A 757 -24.54 31.36 -12.45
N GLY A 758 -25.51 31.64 -11.57
CA GLY A 758 -26.38 30.62 -11.00
C GLY A 758 -25.71 29.75 -9.93
N SER A 759 -24.56 30.15 -9.38
CA SER A 759 -24.03 29.51 -8.16
C SER A 759 -25.11 29.53 -7.08
N GLN A 760 -25.32 28.35 -6.50
CA GLN A 760 -26.14 28.20 -5.31
C GLN A 760 -25.23 28.21 -4.11
N GLN A 761 -25.46 29.16 -3.20
CA GLN A 761 -24.91 29.08 -1.87
C GLN A 761 -25.82 28.18 -1.05
N ALA A 762 -25.23 27.24 -0.33
CA ALA A 762 -26.00 26.50 0.65
C ALA A 762 -26.48 27.49 1.73
N THR A 763 -27.76 27.42 2.05
CA THR A 763 -28.39 28.25 3.08
C THR A 763 -29.06 27.34 4.09
N GLY A 764 -28.96 27.68 5.37
CA GLY A 764 -29.55 26.88 6.44
C GLY A 764 -28.73 26.92 7.73
N GLN A 765 -29.31 26.38 8.79
CA GLN A 765 -28.59 26.02 10.01
C GLN A 765 -28.26 24.54 9.93
N ILE A 766 -27.00 24.18 10.22
CA ILE A 766 -26.60 22.78 10.38
C ILE A 766 -26.63 22.49 11.86
N ASP A 767 -27.41 21.49 12.25
CA ASP A 767 -27.33 20.93 13.60
C ASP A 767 -26.10 20.01 13.66
N LEU A 768 -24.99 20.51 14.19
CA LEU A 768 -23.75 19.74 14.32
C LEU A 768 -23.91 18.53 15.24
N THR A 769 -24.95 18.47 16.09
CA THR A 769 -25.22 17.26 16.88
C THR A 769 -25.72 16.11 16.02
N GLN A 770 -26.34 16.41 14.87
CA GLN A 770 -26.77 15.43 13.87
C GLN A 770 -25.68 15.09 12.86
N VAL A 771 -24.58 15.86 12.83
CA VAL A 771 -23.38 15.62 12.03
C VAL A 771 -22.25 15.28 13.00
N SER A 772 -22.44 14.19 13.74
CA SER A 772 -21.45 13.65 14.67
C SER A 772 -21.32 12.15 14.49
N TRP A 773 -20.13 11.62 14.76
CA TRP A 773 -19.87 10.19 14.80
C TRP A 773 -19.66 9.76 16.25
N ASP A 774 -20.25 8.63 16.64
CA ASP A 774 -20.05 8.02 17.95
C ASP A 774 -18.87 7.04 17.86
N PRO A 775 -17.70 7.36 18.47
CA PRO A 775 -16.52 6.50 18.37
C PRO A 775 -16.73 5.10 18.96
N THR A 776 -17.71 4.92 19.85
CA THR A 776 -18.02 3.61 20.43
C THR A 776 -18.65 2.64 19.42
N THR A 777 -19.03 3.13 18.23
CA THR A 777 -19.53 2.31 17.11
C THR A 777 -18.42 1.74 16.23
N TYR A 778 -17.14 2.09 16.47
CA TYR A 778 -16.01 1.52 15.75
C TYR A 778 -15.94 0.02 16.00
N GLY A 779 -16.21 -0.76 14.96
CA GLY A 779 -16.52 -2.19 15.09
C GLY A 779 -15.41 -3.14 14.68
N GLY A 780 -14.25 -2.63 14.23
CA GLY A 780 -13.18 -3.44 13.63
C GLY A 780 -13.66 -4.25 12.43
N ASP A 781 -12.91 -5.30 12.12
CA ASP A 781 -13.17 -6.19 11.01
C ASP A 781 -14.24 -7.23 11.34
N VAL A 782 -15.01 -7.61 10.33
CA VAL A 782 -15.95 -8.73 10.42
C VAL A 782 -15.39 -9.89 9.60
N ALA A 783 -15.17 -11.03 10.24
CA ALA A 783 -14.68 -12.23 9.59
C ALA A 783 -15.79 -13.26 9.34
N VAL A 784 -15.72 -13.94 8.20
CA VAL A 784 -16.63 -15.01 7.77
C VAL A 784 -15.81 -16.17 7.24
N ARG A 785 -15.93 -17.34 7.88
CA ARG A 785 -15.30 -18.58 7.45
C ARG A 785 -15.84 -19.03 6.08
N LYS A 786 -14.96 -19.46 5.18
CA LYS A 786 -15.27 -19.96 3.83
C LYS A 786 -15.11 -21.45 3.66
N PHE A 787 -14.33 -22.11 4.51
CA PHE A 787 -14.25 -23.56 4.51
C PHE A 787 -14.24 -24.17 5.93
N PRO A 788 -15.20 -25.07 6.25
CA PRO A 788 -16.50 -25.17 5.60
C PRO A 788 -17.24 -23.82 5.64
N TYR A 789 -18.00 -23.49 4.60
CA TYR A 789 -18.65 -22.18 4.49
C TYR A 789 -19.69 -21.96 5.60
N ASP A 790 -19.51 -20.92 6.42
CA ASP A 790 -20.42 -20.59 7.53
C ASP A 790 -20.75 -19.09 7.58
N PRO A 791 -21.62 -18.60 6.67
CA PRO A 791 -22.00 -17.18 6.63
C PRO A 791 -22.92 -16.75 7.77
N GLN A 792 -23.50 -17.70 8.53
CA GLN A 792 -24.47 -17.40 9.58
C GLN A 792 -23.82 -17.11 10.95
N ASN A 793 -22.52 -17.39 11.07
CA ASN A 793 -21.75 -17.18 12.29
C ASN A 793 -20.50 -16.32 12.03
N PRO A 794 -20.68 -15.03 11.67
CA PRO A 794 -19.56 -14.10 11.63
C PRO A 794 -18.94 -13.95 13.02
N PHE A 795 -17.64 -13.69 13.06
CA PHE A 795 -16.88 -13.52 14.29
C PHE A 795 -15.97 -12.29 14.18
N ASP A 796 -15.61 -11.75 15.34
CA ASP A 796 -14.56 -10.75 15.43
C ASP A 796 -13.23 -11.48 15.32
N ASP A 797 -12.44 -11.10 14.32
CA ASP A 797 -11.07 -11.56 14.18
C ASP A 797 -10.15 -10.43 14.60
N THR A 798 -9.94 -10.34 15.91
CA THR A 798 -9.09 -9.34 16.55
C THR A 798 -7.64 -9.77 16.62
N GLU A 799 -7.30 -10.99 16.18
CA GLU A 799 -5.90 -11.34 15.99
C GLU A 799 -5.38 -10.48 14.83
N SER A 800 -4.42 -9.63 15.17
CA SER A 800 -3.69 -8.85 14.18
C SER A 800 -3.20 -9.83 13.11
N VAL A 801 -3.45 -9.48 11.85
CA VAL A 801 -2.71 -10.09 10.73
C VAL A 801 -1.29 -9.52 10.69
N VAL A 802 -0.98 -8.57 11.58
CA VAL A 802 0.37 -8.05 11.85
C VAL A 802 1.07 -9.00 12.79
#